data_AF-A0A286REL1-F1
#
_entry.id   AF-A0A286REL1-F1
#
_cell.length_a   1.000
_cell.length_b   1.000
_cell.length_c   1.000
_cell.angle_alpha   90.00
_cell.angle_beta   90.00
_cell.angle_gamma   90.00
#
_symmetry.space_group_name_H-M   'P 1'
#
loop_
_entity.id
_entity.type
_entity.pdbx_description
1 polymer ?
#
loop_
_entity_poly.entity_id
_entity_poly.type
_entity_poly.pdbx_seq_one_letter_code
_entity_poly.pdbx_strand_id
1 'polypeptide(L)'
;MNKLESEAQVEIWHGTSDPRTFRIPSGGLVPVFATTSPVVKVRAGSSALEERVELNTIYELALRGESIVLRQVHVGNLRPGVWIAPSQKIDQRRVTIPVALFVDEEQPAVREVWEPRLRRQVEEASRFVEWFCGVRFEIVTVGTWTSDNTVQSVESLLDDFRRKVRPDGVLLVLGVSSQLRVAGNGEFHYPLALFEPHLVIPDVQQTYTAQMQLMTLIHSFGHFLGAVDVTDVPSVMNPAQKTLHAEKDKPDYFDPLNTLVMNLVADELAFRNVRQIRELSSSTRNYLLAIYRYLGYRSRRPDAQRLLARFEETPVQYERFVAEWTDGSLLTGPEILGWGDPSDVPELAGRKLFADDIRVRWIVDTQAGPETVPAEGFVEFVGGDRLPGKVVSARPAEIKDNRTWPARLSVYPYSRVYWPDGQFQDHVDVFATAVKRVVWKSVEKEYQPGWAFLADGRRIRYRAVQWTEKGVRLLTDEGIQQLAFDELAELHLPGLDPWESVIRARVGLITEPDDILMEIDCADGMRVTTSLKRFVPRARGDKSVPDNWYHMVQPPWSVQPLWIPYRAVVWRRFYGPGEVPLTRLQELSYQEASTLGGRWGYHLDANLLGRPLHSAGRLYGWGLGVTSGTQIAYPLHPWVSSVRVQLGIDSEAGDGGCIRGEVALTGATTETLARSPVLVGSRQVFEPGEISLAGKNLQNAQLVLKVDEAEDGRPPAADPWNIRDLANWLEPTLVVDTEKLLPEVRRRQMSLFPCWEGWRIVAPETDALQGPQVVSYLDQSGNPAEFRWLHVFRGQFAIERTILLAADGQTLEVLVCRPPGTSAVRLEALADGQSLGDITVPERGGGALPEPFRVDISQFKGRKVTIQISLRTESPAQEARCEWYLLRVIRAISGNTVQR
;
A
#
# COMPACT_ATOMS: atom_id res chain seq x y z
N MET A 1 -32.27 18.45 30.84
CA MET A 1 -32.22 19.70 31.61
C MET A 1 -33.65 20.12 31.95
N ASN A 2 -33.91 20.49 33.21
CA ASN A 2 -35.20 20.99 33.66
C ASN A 2 -35.27 22.52 33.53
N LYS A 3 -36.11 23.06 32.63
CA LYS A 3 -36.39 24.50 32.51
C LYS A 3 -37.73 24.89 33.17
N LEU A 4 -38.39 23.96 33.85
CA LEU A 4 -39.59 24.25 34.63
C LEU A 4 -39.20 25.01 35.91
N GLU A 5 -40.13 25.80 36.45
CA GLU A 5 -39.93 26.50 37.73
C GLU A 5 -39.95 25.54 38.94
N SER A 6 -40.48 24.32 38.77
CA SER A 6 -40.60 23.29 39.81
C SER A 6 -39.65 22.11 39.57
N GLU A 7 -39.44 21.30 40.62
CA GLU A 7 -38.79 19.99 40.49
C GLU A 7 -39.58 19.08 39.55
N ALA A 8 -38.86 18.29 38.73
CA ALA A 8 -39.42 17.27 37.87
C ALA A 8 -38.91 15.88 38.29
N GLN A 9 -39.82 14.91 38.40
CA GLN A 9 -39.47 13.50 38.53
C GLN A 9 -39.36 12.88 37.14
N VAL A 10 -38.24 12.23 36.84
CA VAL A 10 -37.95 11.61 35.55
C VAL A 10 -37.61 10.14 35.74
N GLU A 11 -38.40 9.26 35.14
CA GLU A 11 -38.17 7.81 35.09
C GLU A 11 -37.64 7.43 33.71
N ILE A 12 -36.58 6.63 33.66
CA ILE A 12 -35.90 6.26 32.41
C ILE A 12 -35.86 4.74 32.27
N TRP A 13 -36.40 4.26 31.16
CA TRP A 13 -36.55 2.85 30.83
C TRP A 13 -35.59 2.44 29.72
N HIS A 14 -34.80 1.39 29.96
CA HIS A 14 -33.89 0.79 28.98
C HIS A 14 -34.36 -0.64 28.64
N GLY A 15 -35.20 -0.76 27.62
CA GLY A 15 -35.79 -2.07 27.27
C GLY A 15 -36.67 -2.63 28.40
N THR A 16 -36.34 -3.81 28.91
CA THR A 16 -37.11 -4.52 29.96
C THR A 16 -36.53 -4.37 31.37
N SER A 17 -35.56 -3.47 31.59
CA SER A 17 -34.98 -3.24 32.92
C SER A 17 -35.87 -2.38 33.81
N ASP A 18 -35.68 -2.45 35.12
CA ASP A 18 -36.31 -1.52 36.07
C ASP A 18 -35.94 -0.07 35.74
N PRO A 19 -36.87 0.89 35.89
CA PRO A 19 -36.63 2.28 35.55
C PRO A 19 -35.68 2.95 36.55
N ARG A 20 -34.72 3.72 36.04
CA ARG A 20 -33.93 4.63 36.88
C ARG A 20 -34.72 5.91 37.10
N THR A 21 -34.93 6.28 38.37
CA THR A 21 -35.70 7.47 38.75
C THR A 21 -34.77 8.59 39.19
N PHE A 22 -34.97 9.79 38.64
CA PHE A 22 -34.23 11.00 38.96
C PHE A 22 -35.19 12.09 39.41
N ARG A 23 -34.75 12.91 40.38
CA ARG A 23 -35.41 14.17 40.75
C ARG A 23 -34.54 15.31 40.29
N ILE A 24 -35.05 16.14 39.39
CA ILE A 24 -34.29 17.21 38.74
C ILE A 24 -34.84 18.55 39.23
N PRO A 25 -34.10 19.32 40.04
CA PRO A 25 -34.55 20.62 40.50
C PRO A 25 -34.72 21.60 39.32
N SER A 26 -35.38 22.73 39.57
CA SER A 26 -35.47 23.82 38.57
C SER A 26 -34.06 24.26 38.14
N GLY A 27 -33.85 24.37 36.82
CA GLY A 27 -32.53 24.63 36.23
C GLY A 27 -31.56 23.44 36.23
N GLY A 28 -31.91 22.32 36.86
CA GLY A 28 -31.04 21.16 37.02
C GLY A 28 -30.79 20.38 35.72
N LEU A 29 -29.68 19.66 35.68
CA LEU A 29 -29.30 18.75 34.61
C LEU A 29 -29.11 17.35 35.20
N VAL A 30 -29.47 16.31 34.43
CA VAL A 30 -29.09 14.92 34.73
C VAL A 30 -28.53 14.32 33.45
N PRO A 31 -27.29 13.79 33.47
CA PRO A 31 -26.76 12.97 32.39
C PRO A 31 -27.38 11.56 32.47
N VAL A 32 -27.70 10.99 31.31
CA VAL A 32 -28.32 9.67 31.20
C VAL A 32 -27.51 8.84 30.25
N PHE A 33 -26.95 7.74 30.75
CA PHE A 33 -26.14 6.82 29.97
C PHE A 33 -27.03 5.70 29.42
N ALA A 34 -27.04 5.54 28.10
CA ALA A 34 -27.87 4.56 27.41
C ALA A 34 -27.15 4.04 26.17
N THR A 35 -27.21 2.74 25.91
CA THR A 35 -26.72 2.13 24.66
C THR A 35 -27.81 2.02 23.60
N THR A 36 -29.08 2.19 23.97
CA THR A 36 -30.23 2.19 23.05
C THR A 36 -31.18 3.32 23.42
N SER A 37 -31.91 3.87 22.44
CA SER A 37 -32.93 4.92 22.66
C SER A 37 -33.88 4.59 23.81
N PRO A 38 -33.76 5.26 24.97
CA PRO A 38 -34.58 4.97 26.12
C PRO A 38 -35.97 5.60 26.00
N VAL A 39 -36.92 5.08 26.80
CA VAL A 39 -38.21 5.73 27.02
C VAL A 39 -38.13 6.54 28.31
N VAL A 40 -38.47 7.81 28.23
CA VAL A 40 -38.42 8.76 29.35
C VAL A 40 -39.83 9.14 29.74
N LYS A 41 -40.14 9.01 31.02
CA LYS A 41 -41.39 9.43 31.62
C LYS A 41 -41.14 10.56 32.61
N VAL A 42 -41.77 11.71 32.38
CA VAL A 42 -41.59 12.92 33.19
C VAL A 42 -42.88 13.22 33.93
N ARG A 43 -42.77 13.60 35.19
CA ARG A 43 -43.87 14.10 36.03
C ARG A 43 -43.45 15.41 36.71
N ALA A 44 -44.25 16.45 36.57
CA ALA A 44 -44.09 17.70 37.32
C ALA A 44 -45.47 18.25 37.66
N GLY A 45 -45.77 18.36 38.96
CA GLY A 45 -47.13 18.67 39.44
C GLY A 45 -48.15 17.63 38.98
N SER A 46 -49.25 18.08 38.37
CA SER A 46 -50.31 17.22 37.80
C SER A 46 -50.06 16.76 36.37
N SER A 47 -49.01 17.25 35.72
CA SER A 47 -48.71 16.97 34.32
C SER A 47 -47.70 15.83 34.17
N ALA A 48 -47.89 14.98 33.17
CA ALA A 48 -46.98 13.88 32.86
C ALA A 48 -46.78 13.73 31.33
N LEU A 49 -45.59 13.28 30.95
CA LEU A 49 -45.20 13.00 29.56
C LEU A 49 -44.48 11.65 29.51
N GLU A 50 -44.65 10.90 28.42
CA GLU A 50 -43.89 9.70 28.13
C GLU A 50 -43.46 9.72 26.66
N GLU A 51 -42.15 9.69 26.41
CA GLU A 51 -41.59 9.85 25.07
C GLU A 51 -40.31 9.03 24.90
N ARG A 52 -40.08 8.49 23.70
CA ARG A 52 -38.82 7.83 23.35
C ARG A 52 -37.83 8.89 22.87
N VAL A 53 -36.63 8.87 23.44
CA VAL A 53 -35.59 9.87 23.14
C VAL A 53 -34.43 9.27 22.35
N GLU A 54 -33.77 10.12 21.57
CA GLU A 54 -32.58 9.80 20.79
C GLU A 54 -31.33 9.80 21.69
N LEU A 55 -30.34 8.98 21.32
CA LEU A 55 -29.02 8.98 21.96
C LEU A 55 -28.24 10.26 21.64
N ASN A 56 -27.21 10.54 22.43
CA ASN A 56 -26.26 11.63 22.20
C ASN A 56 -26.94 12.99 21.97
N THR A 57 -28.03 13.23 22.70
CA THR A 57 -28.92 14.37 22.48
C THR A 57 -29.27 15.04 23.80
N ILE A 58 -29.29 16.37 23.80
CA ILE A 58 -29.73 17.16 24.95
C ILE A 58 -31.23 17.43 24.82
N TYR A 59 -31.97 17.15 25.89
CA TYR A 59 -33.39 17.44 26.00
C TYR A 59 -33.69 18.47 27.10
N GLU A 60 -34.56 19.42 26.77
CA GLU A 60 -35.10 20.45 27.67
C GLU A 60 -36.53 20.11 28.07
N LEU A 61 -36.80 20.06 29.38
CA LEU A 61 -38.16 20.00 29.92
C LEU A 61 -38.70 21.42 29.99
N ALA A 62 -39.77 21.71 29.26
CA ALA A 62 -40.41 23.02 29.24
C ALA A 62 -41.94 22.88 29.26
N LEU A 63 -42.63 23.98 29.56
CA LEU A 63 -44.08 24.07 29.38
C LEU A 63 -44.44 24.56 27.98
N ARG A 64 -45.45 23.94 27.37
CA ARG A 64 -46.14 24.46 26.20
C ARG A 64 -47.63 24.58 26.54
N GLY A 65 -48.03 25.78 26.98
CA GLY A 65 -49.31 25.95 27.68
C GLY A 65 -49.25 25.26 29.04
N GLU A 66 -50.21 24.39 29.34
CA GLU A 66 -50.28 23.63 30.62
C GLU A 66 -49.61 22.25 30.55
N SER A 67 -49.14 21.84 29.37
CA SER A 67 -48.52 20.52 29.15
C SER A 67 -46.99 20.59 29.19
N ILE A 68 -46.38 19.56 29.78
CA ILE A 68 -44.93 19.36 29.75
C ILE A 68 -44.55 18.85 28.36
N VAL A 69 -43.48 19.41 27.79
CA VAL A 69 -42.88 18.94 26.54
C VAL A 69 -41.39 18.67 26.73
N LEU A 70 -40.88 17.63 26.07
CA LEU A 70 -39.44 17.43 25.85
C LEU A 70 -39.06 18.14 24.54
N ARG A 71 -38.18 19.13 24.60
CA ARG A 71 -37.63 19.78 23.42
C ARG A 71 -36.19 19.34 23.20
N GLN A 72 -35.89 18.81 22.02
CA GLN A 72 -34.51 18.57 21.60
C GLN A 72 -33.77 19.89 21.42
N VAL A 73 -32.58 20.02 22.02
CA VAL A 73 -31.68 21.14 21.77
C VAL A 73 -30.89 20.84 20.49
N HIS A 74 -31.24 21.50 19.40
CA HIS A 74 -30.54 21.33 18.13
C HIS A 74 -29.20 22.09 18.12
N VAL A 75 -28.14 21.38 17.74
CA VAL A 75 -26.80 21.92 17.56
C VAL A 75 -26.49 21.95 16.05
N GLY A 76 -26.92 23.01 15.37
CA GLY A 76 -26.82 23.13 13.91
C GLY A 76 -27.76 22.19 13.15
N ASN A 77 -27.41 21.86 11.89
CA ASN A 77 -28.19 21.00 10.99
C ASN A 77 -27.83 19.51 11.06
N LEU A 78 -26.93 19.11 11.96
CA LEU A 78 -26.44 17.73 12.04
C LEU A 78 -27.29 16.94 13.04
N ARG A 79 -27.77 15.77 12.61
CA ARG A 79 -28.31 14.75 13.52
C ARG A 79 -27.13 13.96 14.12
N PRO A 80 -27.20 13.52 15.38
CA PRO A 80 -26.23 12.57 15.90
C PRO A 80 -26.17 11.37 14.95
N GLY A 81 -24.98 10.97 14.50
CA GLY A 81 -24.83 9.75 13.73
C GLY A 81 -25.42 8.57 14.52
N VAL A 82 -26.06 7.61 13.86
CA VAL A 82 -26.53 6.40 14.52
C VAL A 82 -25.29 5.62 14.98
N TRP A 83 -25.01 5.66 16.28
CA TRP A 83 -24.07 4.73 16.88
C TRP A 83 -24.72 3.37 16.86
N ILE A 84 -24.11 2.40 16.18
CA ILE A 84 -24.43 1.00 16.44
C ILE A 84 -23.78 0.72 17.79
N ALA A 85 -24.55 0.90 18.86
CA ALA A 85 -24.07 0.50 20.16
C ALA A 85 -23.84 -1.02 20.15
N PRO A 86 -22.80 -1.50 20.82
CA PRO A 86 -22.58 -2.93 20.99
C PRO A 86 -23.83 -3.64 21.52
N SER A 87 -24.06 -4.86 21.05
CA SER A 87 -25.14 -5.73 21.51
C SER A 87 -25.02 -6.15 22.99
N GLN A 88 -23.91 -5.81 23.67
CA GLN A 88 -23.69 -6.13 25.07
C GLN A 88 -24.35 -5.11 26.02
N LYS A 89 -25.05 -5.65 27.02
CA LYS A 89 -25.57 -4.89 28.18
C LYS A 89 -24.39 -4.37 29.00
N ILE A 90 -24.10 -3.08 28.91
CA ILE A 90 -23.16 -2.40 29.81
C ILE A 90 -23.99 -1.68 30.86
N ASP A 91 -24.03 -2.24 32.06
CA ASP A 91 -24.94 -1.77 33.12
C ASP A 91 -24.45 -0.47 33.79
N GLN A 92 -23.14 -0.20 33.79
CA GLN A 92 -22.56 1.07 34.25
C GLN A 92 -21.29 1.42 33.46
N ARG A 93 -21.31 2.58 32.80
CA ARG A 93 -20.16 3.13 32.07
C ARG A 93 -19.21 3.81 33.05
N ARG A 94 -18.07 3.16 33.32
CA ARG A 94 -16.96 3.73 34.09
C ARG A 94 -15.65 3.58 33.32
N VAL A 95 -14.98 4.70 33.05
CA VAL A 95 -13.65 4.76 32.44
C VAL A 95 -12.68 5.33 33.46
N THR A 96 -11.54 4.68 33.68
CA THR A 96 -10.48 5.21 34.55
C THR A 96 -9.34 5.78 33.72
N ILE A 97 -9.00 7.04 33.97
CA ILE A 97 -7.84 7.75 33.42
C ILE A 97 -6.71 7.71 34.46
N PRO A 98 -5.59 7.04 34.18
CA PRO A 98 -4.44 7.04 35.06
C PRO A 98 -3.73 8.41 35.03
N VAL A 99 -3.46 8.96 36.21
CA VAL A 99 -2.81 10.25 36.44
C VAL A 99 -1.48 10.06 37.15
N ALA A 100 -0.43 10.73 36.67
CA ALA A 100 0.82 10.90 37.42
C ALA A 100 0.85 12.29 38.06
N LEU A 101 1.00 12.34 39.39
CA LEU A 101 1.08 13.59 40.16
C LEU A 101 2.54 13.95 40.44
N PHE A 102 2.95 15.14 40.07
CA PHE A 102 4.26 15.68 40.42
C PHE A 102 4.08 16.98 41.19
N VAL A 103 4.97 17.25 42.14
CA VAL A 103 5.04 18.51 42.90
C VAL A 103 6.42 19.14 42.73
N ASP A 104 6.49 20.45 42.62
CA ASP A 104 7.78 21.13 42.52
C ASP A 104 8.60 21.04 43.81
N GLU A 105 9.92 21.23 43.70
CA GLU A 105 10.86 21.24 44.81
C GLU A 105 10.66 22.42 45.77
N GLU A 106 9.98 23.48 45.32
CA GLU A 106 9.68 24.68 46.10
C GLU A 106 8.52 24.50 47.07
N GLN A 107 7.90 23.31 47.11
CA GLN A 107 6.88 22.94 48.08
C GLN A 107 7.47 22.90 49.51
N PRO A 108 7.02 23.79 50.42
CA PRO A 108 7.58 23.84 51.78
C PRO A 108 7.16 22.67 52.67
N ALA A 109 6.07 21.97 52.35
CA ALA A 109 5.62 20.80 53.10
C ALA A 109 6.40 19.53 52.72
N VAL A 110 6.59 18.62 53.68
CA VAL A 110 7.11 17.27 53.37
C VAL A 110 6.05 16.41 52.67
N ARG A 111 6.48 15.37 51.96
CA ARG A 111 5.62 14.52 51.12
C ARG A 111 4.46 13.90 51.89
N GLU A 112 4.68 13.50 53.12
CA GLU A 112 3.68 12.91 54.02
C GLU A 112 2.50 13.86 54.31
N VAL A 113 2.70 15.16 54.12
CA VAL A 113 1.69 16.20 54.35
C VAL A 113 0.99 16.57 53.04
N TRP A 114 1.75 16.87 51.97
CA TRP A 114 1.13 17.34 50.74
C TRP A 114 0.48 16.22 49.92
N GLU A 115 1.03 15.00 49.91
CA GLU A 115 0.52 13.91 49.05
C GLU A 115 -0.91 13.51 49.41
N PRO A 116 -1.27 13.23 50.69
CA PRO A 116 -2.64 12.87 51.05
C PRO A 116 -3.66 13.99 50.75
N ARG A 117 -3.24 15.25 50.91
CA ARG A 117 -4.08 16.42 50.58
C ARG A 117 -4.37 16.49 49.09
N LEU A 118 -3.34 16.41 48.23
CA LEU A 118 -3.51 16.48 46.78
C LEU A 118 -4.26 15.27 46.22
N ARG A 119 -4.03 14.08 46.79
CA ARG A 119 -4.83 12.89 46.44
C ARG A 119 -6.32 13.10 46.73
N ARG A 120 -6.65 13.65 47.90
CA ARG A 120 -8.04 13.97 48.26
C ARG A 120 -8.65 15.01 47.31
N GLN A 121 -7.90 16.05 46.95
CA GLN A 121 -8.34 17.07 46.00
C GLN A 121 -8.65 16.47 44.61
N VAL A 122 -7.76 15.63 44.09
CA VAL A 122 -7.99 14.95 42.80
C VAL A 122 -9.14 13.96 42.89
N GLU A 123 -9.27 13.21 44.00
CA GLU A 123 -10.38 12.28 44.20
C GLU A 123 -11.74 13.01 44.25
N GLU A 124 -11.81 14.16 44.93
CA GLU A 124 -13.03 14.96 45.01
C GLU A 124 -13.41 15.57 43.66
N ALA A 125 -12.45 16.14 42.93
CA ALA A 125 -12.66 16.61 41.56
C ALA A 125 -13.09 15.47 40.62
N SER A 126 -12.46 14.30 40.76
CA SER A 126 -12.75 13.09 39.99
C SER A 126 -14.17 12.59 40.22
N ARG A 127 -14.64 12.55 41.48
CA ARG A 127 -16.04 12.18 41.80
C ARG A 127 -17.05 13.14 41.16
N PHE A 128 -16.74 14.43 41.13
CA PHE A 128 -17.60 15.42 40.48
C PHE A 128 -17.70 15.16 38.98
N VAL A 129 -16.57 15.00 38.28
CA VAL A 129 -16.54 14.72 36.84
C VAL A 129 -17.15 13.36 36.50
N GLU A 130 -16.91 12.33 37.32
CA GLU A 130 -17.47 10.98 37.15
C GLU A 130 -19.01 11.01 37.11
N TRP A 131 -19.64 11.88 37.91
CA TRP A 131 -21.09 12.02 37.89
C TRP A 131 -21.63 12.52 36.54
N PHE A 132 -20.89 13.40 35.85
CA PHE A 132 -21.34 14.01 34.58
C PHE A 132 -21.10 13.13 33.36
N CYS A 133 -20.00 12.38 33.30
CA CYS A 133 -19.59 11.65 32.09
C CYS A 133 -19.07 10.21 32.33
N GLY A 134 -19.09 9.72 33.57
CA GLY A 134 -18.63 8.37 33.91
C GLY A 134 -17.11 8.19 33.86
N VAL A 135 -16.34 9.28 33.84
CA VAL A 135 -14.87 9.24 33.82
C VAL A 135 -14.30 9.50 35.21
N ARG A 136 -13.41 8.61 35.67
CA ARG A 136 -12.67 8.71 36.92
C ARG A 136 -11.20 8.99 36.63
N PHE A 137 -10.64 10.00 37.28
CA PHE A 137 -9.20 10.25 37.33
C PHE A 137 -8.61 9.58 38.58
N GLU A 138 -7.55 8.80 38.40
CA GLU A 138 -6.92 8.03 39.48
C GLU A 138 -5.40 8.24 39.49
N ILE A 139 -4.85 8.67 40.63
CA ILE A 139 -3.40 8.88 40.77
C ILE A 139 -2.69 7.54 40.96
N VAL A 140 -1.96 7.11 39.93
CA VAL A 140 -1.18 5.86 39.92
C VAL A 140 0.30 6.06 40.21
N THR A 141 0.82 7.26 39.98
CA THR A 141 2.24 7.62 40.18
C THR A 141 2.36 8.95 40.90
N VAL A 142 3.30 9.07 41.84
CA VAL A 142 3.60 10.35 42.54
C VAL A 142 5.11 10.61 42.58
N GLY A 143 5.52 11.80 42.17
CA GLY A 143 6.92 12.24 42.16
C GLY A 143 7.10 13.73 42.46
N THR A 144 8.33 14.20 42.30
CA THR A 144 8.69 15.62 42.36
C THR A 144 9.47 16.02 41.12
N TRP A 145 9.44 17.29 40.73
CA TRP A 145 10.28 17.81 39.65
C TRP A 145 11.04 19.06 40.09
N THR A 146 12.20 19.30 39.47
CA THR A 146 12.99 20.52 39.67
C THR A 146 12.53 21.57 38.68
N SER A 147 11.78 22.56 39.14
CA SER A 147 11.23 23.66 38.36
C SER A 147 12.27 24.73 38.05
N ASP A 148 12.08 25.49 36.96
CA ASP A 148 12.98 26.61 36.62
C ASP A 148 12.56 27.90 37.34
N ASN A 149 13.33 28.30 38.35
CA ASN A 149 13.08 29.48 39.19
C ASN A 149 13.11 30.83 38.43
N THR A 150 13.54 30.84 37.17
CA THR A 150 13.52 32.04 36.31
C THR A 150 12.18 32.26 35.62
N VAL A 151 11.30 31.27 35.65
CA VAL A 151 10.01 31.29 34.97
C VAL A 151 8.95 32.02 35.80
N GLN A 152 8.24 32.96 35.17
CA GLN A 152 7.23 33.80 35.85
C GLN A 152 5.80 33.65 35.31
N SER A 153 5.60 32.90 34.22
CA SER A 153 4.28 32.66 33.61
C SER A 153 3.87 31.19 33.69
N VAL A 154 2.56 30.93 33.64
CA VAL A 154 1.99 29.57 33.67
C VAL A 154 2.40 28.79 32.43
N GLU A 155 2.39 29.43 31.26
CA GLU A 155 2.79 28.85 29.97
C GLU A 155 4.24 28.36 30.01
N SER A 156 5.16 29.23 30.44
CA SER A 156 6.58 28.89 30.48
C SER A 156 6.87 27.80 31.52
N LEU A 157 6.09 27.73 32.61
CA LEU A 157 6.28 26.70 33.63
C LEU A 157 5.74 25.34 33.14
N LEU A 158 4.63 25.35 32.41
CA LEU A 158 4.12 24.15 31.75
C LEU A 158 5.11 23.62 30.70
N ASP A 159 5.76 24.50 29.93
CA ASP A 159 6.77 24.09 28.96
C ASP A 159 8.04 23.54 29.62
N ASP A 160 8.46 24.11 30.75
CA ASP A 160 9.51 23.54 31.59
C ASP A 160 9.13 22.14 32.10
N PHE A 161 7.91 22.00 32.61
CA PHE A 161 7.36 20.74 33.12
C PHE A 161 7.30 19.67 32.02
N ARG A 162 6.79 19.99 30.83
CA ARG A 162 6.73 19.09 29.66
C ARG A 162 8.11 18.58 29.25
N ARG A 163 9.13 19.43 29.33
CA ARG A 163 10.50 19.08 28.95
C ARG A 163 11.13 18.10 29.93
N LYS A 164 10.79 18.23 31.21
CA LYS A 164 11.42 17.48 32.32
C LYS A 164 10.65 16.22 32.72
N VAL A 165 9.34 16.18 32.52
CA VAL A 165 8.47 15.08 32.97
C VAL A 165 7.74 14.45 31.80
N ARG A 166 7.94 13.16 31.57
CA ARG A 166 7.30 12.40 30.49
C ARG A 166 6.03 11.68 30.98
N PRO A 167 5.00 11.54 30.13
CA PRO A 167 3.78 10.79 30.45
C PRO A 167 3.99 9.28 30.27
N ASP A 168 4.88 8.69 31.06
CA ASP A 168 5.28 7.29 30.95
C ASP A 168 4.13 6.33 31.32
N GLY A 169 3.34 5.93 30.32
CA GLY A 169 2.25 4.96 30.47
C GLY A 169 0.96 5.51 31.08
N VAL A 170 0.89 6.82 31.37
CA VAL A 170 -0.30 7.51 31.87
C VAL A 170 -0.93 8.41 30.80
N LEU A 171 -2.20 8.76 30.95
CA LEU A 171 -2.90 9.66 30.01
C LEU A 171 -2.80 11.13 30.42
N LEU A 172 -2.58 11.42 31.70
CA LEU A 172 -2.45 12.77 32.23
C LEU A 172 -1.33 12.85 33.26
N VAL A 173 -0.49 13.87 33.14
CA VAL A 173 0.52 14.25 34.12
C VAL A 173 0.11 15.59 34.73
N LEU A 174 -0.11 15.60 36.05
CA LEU A 174 -0.50 16.75 36.83
C LEU A 174 0.69 17.27 37.63
N GLY A 175 1.20 18.45 37.30
CA GLY A 175 2.15 19.21 38.09
C GLY A 175 1.43 20.17 39.05
N VAL A 176 1.84 20.19 40.31
CA VAL A 176 1.42 21.20 41.29
C VAL A 176 2.63 22.02 41.70
N SER A 177 2.57 23.33 41.48
CA SER A 177 3.71 24.22 41.73
C SER A 177 3.41 25.29 42.78
N SER A 178 4.34 25.42 43.72
CA SER A 178 4.35 26.47 44.75
C SER A 178 4.94 27.78 44.23
N GLN A 179 5.59 27.77 43.06
CA GLN A 179 6.10 28.97 42.37
C GLN A 179 5.01 29.80 41.70
N LEU A 180 3.89 29.17 41.29
CA LEU A 180 2.79 29.87 40.64
C LEU A 180 2.05 30.76 41.64
N ARG A 181 2.34 32.06 41.60
CA ARG A 181 1.66 33.08 42.40
C ARG A 181 0.35 33.49 41.72
N VAL A 182 -0.78 33.25 42.41
CA VAL A 182 -2.11 33.71 41.98
C VAL A 182 -2.37 35.09 42.59
N ALA A 183 -2.77 36.05 41.75
CA ALA A 183 -3.06 37.42 42.18
C ALA A 183 -4.13 37.47 43.29
N GLY A 184 -4.20 38.57 44.05
CA GLY A 184 -5.10 38.70 45.20
C GLY A 184 -6.61 38.64 44.88
N ASN A 185 -6.99 38.68 43.61
CA ASN A 185 -8.34 38.42 43.15
C ASN A 185 -8.64 36.91 43.00
N GLY A 186 -7.65 36.01 43.12
CA GLY A 186 -7.84 34.56 43.03
C GLY A 186 -8.01 34.02 41.60
N GLU A 187 -7.77 34.82 40.56
CA GLU A 187 -7.97 34.41 39.17
C GLU A 187 -6.81 33.53 38.67
N PHE A 188 -7.10 32.25 38.38
CA PHE A 188 -6.21 31.34 37.65
C PHE A 188 -6.99 30.62 36.54
N HIS A 189 -6.53 30.77 35.30
CA HIS A 189 -7.12 30.10 34.15
C HIS A 189 -6.03 29.74 33.14
N TYR A 190 -6.00 28.46 32.78
CA TYR A 190 -5.19 27.93 31.70
C TYR A 190 -6.06 26.96 30.89
N PRO A 191 -6.39 27.28 29.63
CA PRO A 191 -7.21 26.41 28.81
C PRO A 191 -6.35 25.23 28.31
N LEU A 192 -6.59 24.05 28.86
CA LEU A 192 -6.08 22.79 28.30
C LEU A 192 -6.83 22.46 27.01
N ALA A 193 -6.21 21.68 26.13
CA ALA A 193 -6.89 21.07 24.99
C ALA A 193 -7.36 19.65 25.32
N LEU A 194 -8.28 19.13 24.49
CA LEU A 194 -8.71 17.74 24.52
C LEU A 194 -7.51 16.79 24.41
N PHE A 195 -7.37 15.88 25.38
CA PHE A 195 -6.24 14.94 25.52
C PHE A 195 -4.86 15.60 25.67
N GLU A 196 -4.79 16.82 26.20
CA GLU A 196 -3.50 17.44 26.53
C GLU A 196 -2.82 16.67 27.70
N PRO A 197 -1.65 16.05 27.49
CA PRO A 197 -1.09 15.09 28.44
C PRO A 197 -0.46 15.73 29.68
N HIS A 198 -0.27 17.06 29.71
CA HIS A 198 0.36 17.78 30.80
C HIS A 198 -0.52 18.94 31.28
N LEU A 199 -0.69 19.02 32.60
CA LEU A 199 -1.40 20.09 33.30
C LEU A 199 -0.52 20.58 34.45
N VAL A 200 -0.38 21.89 34.62
CA VAL A 200 0.24 22.48 35.82
C VAL A 200 -0.77 23.40 36.50
N ILE A 201 -0.90 23.27 37.83
CA ILE A 201 -1.76 24.13 38.67
C ILE A 201 -0.98 24.71 39.85
N PRO A 202 -1.44 25.83 40.45
CA PRO A 202 -0.84 26.38 41.66
C PRO A 202 -1.11 25.49 42.87
N ASP A 203 -0.16 25.47 43.83
CA ASP A 203 -0.47 24.97 45.16
C ASP A 203 -1.28 25.98 45.99
N VAL A 204 -1.92 25.49 47.06
CA VAL A 204 -2.65 26.31 48.03
C VAL A 204 -1.72 27.33 48.67
N GLN A 205 -2.16 28.59 48.67
CA GLN A 205 -1.45 29.75 49.23
C GLN A 205 -2.45 30.77 49.77
N GLN A 206 -1.98 31.86 50.38
CA GLN A 206 -2.85 32.84 51.05
C GLN A 206 -3.95 33.41 50.13
N THR A 207 -3.66 33.60 48.85
CA THR A 207 -4.59 34.14 47.83
C THR A 207 -5.30 33.05 47.03
N TYR A 208 -5.03 31.77 47.27
CA TYR A 208 -5.56 30.64 46.50
C TYR A 208 -5.89 29.46 47.42
N THR A 209 -7.17 29.31 47.75
CA THR A 209 -7.65 28.36 48.75
C THR A 209 -7.74 26.92 48.21
N ALA A 210 -7.87 25.94 49.10
CA ALA A 210 -8.12 24.55 48.69
C ALA A 210 -9.41 24.39 47.86
N GLN A 211 -10.45 25.19 48.14
CA GLN A 211 -11.67 25.19 47.33
C GLN A 211 -11.41 25.73 45.92
N MET A 212 -10.58 26.77 45.78
CA MET A 212 -10.19 27.29 44.46
C MET A 212 -9.36 26.26 43.69
N GLN A 213 -8.46 25.55 44.36
CA GLN A 213 -7.70 24.44 43.77
C GLN A 213 -8.62 23.32 43.26
N LEU A 214 -9.62 22.93 44.06
CA LEU A 214 -10.63 21.95 43.67
C LEU A 214 -11.39 22.38 42.40
N MET A 215 -11.87 23.63 42.36
CA MET A 215 -12.60 24.14 41.20
C MET A 215 -11.72 24.27 39.95
N THR A 216 -10.44 24.63 40.12
CA THR A 216 -9.47 24.62 39.01
C THR A 216 -9.26 23.20 38.49
N LEU A 217 -9.13 22.19 39.36
CA LEU A 217 -9.02 20.79 38.94
C LEU A 217 -10.25 20.32 38.16
N ILE A 218 -11.46 20.58 38.68
CA ILE A 218 -12.72 20.22 38.00
C ILE A 218 -12.78 20.86 36.60
N HIS A 219 -12.48 22.15 36.50
CA HIS A 219 -12.47 22.89 35.24
C HIS A 219 -11.42 22.34 34.25
N SER A 220 -10.21 22.06 34.73
CA SER A 220 -9.12 21.51 33.91
C SER A 220 -9.41 20.08 33.44
N PHE A 221 -10.03 19.24 34.27
CA PHE A 221 -10.48 17.90 33.85
C PHE A 221 -11.60 17.97 32.81
N GLY A 222 -12.47 18.98 32.89
CA GLY A 222 -13.43 19.29 31.83
C GLY A 222 -12.74 19.55 30.50
N HIS A 223 -11.76 20.48 30.47
CA HIS A 223 -10.98 20.79 29.27
C HIS A 223 -10.21 19.56 28.72
N PHE A 224 -9.63 18.74 29.60
CA PHE A 224 -8.99 17.49 29.19
C PHE A 224 -9.94 16.56 28.42
N LEU A 225 -11.22 16.56 28.80
CA LEU A 225 -12.30 15.80 28.14
C LEU A 225 -13.01 16.59 27.01
N GLY A 226 -12.46 17.74 26.61
CA GLY A 226 -12.93 18.53 25.47
C GLY A 226 -13.99 19.58 25.80
N ALA A 227 -14.38 19.74 27.07
CA ALA A 227 -15.21 20.89 27.44
C ALA A 227 -14.50 22.21 27.10
N VAL A 228 -15.26 23.25 26.79
CA VAL A 228 -14.74 24.59 26.48
C VAL A 228 -15.40 25.63 27.37
N ASP A 229 -14.77 26.79 27.50
CA ASP A 229 -15.27 27.89 28.30
C ASP A 229 -16.61 28.42 27.79
N VAL A 230 -17.49 28.75 28.74
CA VAL A 230 -18.82 29.33 28.47
C VAL A 230 -19.03 30.63 29.21
N THR A 231 -20.14 31.30 28.94
CA THR A 231 -20.58 32.53 29.64
C THR A 231 -21.73 32.26 30.62
N ASP A 232 -22.20 31.02 30.72
CA ASP A 232 -23.28 30.65 31.63
C ASP A 232 -22.79 30.80 33.07
N VAL A 233 -23.37 31.73 33.82
CA VAL A 233 -22.91 32.15 35.16
C VAL A 233 -22.73 30.99 36.15
N PRO A 234 -23.62 29.97 36.21
CA PRO A 234 -23.47 28.85 37.15
C PRO A 234 -22.65 27.65 36.63
N SER A 235 -22.13 27.70 35.39
CA SER A 235 -21.34 26.60 34.83
C SER A 235 -19.89 26.62 35.30
N VAL A 236 -19.35 25.49 35.78
CA VAL A 236 -17.92 25.36 36.16
C VAL A 236 -16.96 25.68 35.01
N MET A 237 -17.45 25.66 33.77
CA MET A 237 -16.71 26.08 32.57
C MET A 237 -16.78 27.59 32.32
N ASN A 238 -17.35 28.38 33.22
CA ASN A 238 -17.27 29.83 33.18
C ASN A 238 -16.01 30.31 33.93
N PRO A 239 -15.01 30.87 33.24
CA PRO A 239 -13.77 31.31 33.90
C PRO A 239 -14.00 32.42 34.94
N ALA A 240 -15.10 33.20 34.82
CA ALA A 240 -15.45 34.28 35.76
C ALA A 240 -16.16 33.80 37.05
N GLN A 241 -16.69 32.58 37.08
CA GLN A 241 -17.35 32.02 38.27
C GLN A 241 -16.34 31.61 39.35
N LYS A 242 -15.05 31.48 39.01
CA LYS A 242 -13.98 31.09 39.95
C LYS A 242 -13.70 32.13 41.04
N THR A 243 -14.16 33.37 40.84
CA THR A 243 -13.84 34.56 41.64
C THR A 243 -15.01 35.06 42.49
N LEU A 244 -16.25 34.77 42.08
CA LEU A 244 -17.46 35.24 42.74
C LEU A 244 -17.99 34.14 43.65
N HIS A 245 -18.05 34.42 44.96
CA HIS A 245 -18.83 33.60 45.89
C HIS A 245 -20.18 33.27 45.24
N ALA A 246 -20.41 31.97 45.06
CA ALA A 246 -21.70 31.43 44.68
C ALA A 246 -22.80 32.17 45.44
N GLU A 247 -23.79 32.70 44.72
CA GLU A 247 -25.12 32.84 45.31
C GLU A 247 -25.42 31.48 45.95
N LYS A 248 -25.56 31.46 47.29
CA LYS A 248 -25.59 30.24 48.12
C LYS A 248 -26.66 29.19 47.73
N ASP A 249 -27.47 29.48 46.72
CA ASP A 249 -28.69 28.75 46.37
C ASP A 249 -28.62 28.02 45.01
N LYS A 250 -27.48 28.01 44.29
CA LYS A 250 -27.35 27.26 43.03
C LYS A 250 -26.16 26.28 43.03
N PRO A 251 -26.37 24.98 42.77
CA PRO A 251 -25.30 24.00 42.71
C PRO A 251 -24.41 24.22 41.48
N ASP A 252 -23.10 24.00 41.63
CA ASP A 252 -22.15 24.00 40.52
C ASP A 252 -22.45 22.85 39.54
N TYR A 253 -22.46 23.12 38.23
CA TYR A 253 -22.69 22.10 37.20
C TYR A 253 -21.88 22.35 35.92
N PHE A 254 -21.70 21.34 35.07
CA PHE A 254 -21.26 21.55 33.68
C PHE A 254 -22.45 21.85 32.79
N ASP A 255 -22.38 22.90 31.96
CA ASP A 255 -23.48 23.21 31.04
C ASP A 255 -23.81 22.02 30.11
N PRO A 256 -25.04 21.96 29.55
CA PRO A 256 -25.50 20.80 28.82
C PRO A 256 -24.63 20.44 27.59
N LEU A 257 -24.04 21.44 26.91
CA LEU A 257 -23.23 21.18 25.70
C LEU A 257 -21.88 20.60 26.08
N ASN A 258 -21.21 21.16 27.09
CA ASN A 258 -19.98 20.58 27.60
C ASN A 258 -20.21 19.19 28.23
N THR A 259 -21.35 18.98 28.90
CA THR A 259 -21.73 17.66 29.38
C THR A 259 -21.84 16.68 28.21
N LEU A 260 -22.49 17.05 27.10
CA LEU A 260 -22.57 16.21 25.90
C LEU A 260 -21.18 15.92 25.31
N VAL A 261 -20.32 16.94 25.16
CA VAL A 261 -18.96 16.77 24.62
C VAL A 261 -18.15 15.77 25.45
N MET A 262 -18.10 15.96 26.78
CA MET A 262 -17.39 15.05 27.67
C MET A 262 -17.95 13.63 27.59
N ASN A 263 -19.26 13.47 27.43
CA ASN A 263 -19.89 12.17 27.22
C ASN A 263 -19.48 11.54 25.87
N LEU A 264 -19.44 12.30 24.77
CA LEU A 264 -18.97 11.76 23.48
C LEU A 264 -17.50 11.29 23.55
N VAL A 265 -16.63 12.09 24.18
CA VAL A 265 -15.21 11.75 24.37
C VAL A 265 -15.05 10.54 25.27
N ALA A 266 -15.83 10.47 26.36
CA ALA A 266 -15.77 9.34 27.26
C ALA A 266 -16.31 8.04 26.63
N ASP A 267 -17.15 8.10 25.59
CA ASP A 267 -17.62 6.91 24.85
C ASP A 267 -16.48 6.38 24.00
N GLU A 268 -15.77 7.27 23.31
CA GLU A 268 -14.57 6.92 22.55
C GLU A 268 -13.49 6.33 23.47
N LEU A 269 -13.29 6.89 24.66
CA LEU A 269 -12.38 6.31 25.66
C LEU A 269 -12.82 4.91 26.10
N ALA A 270 -14.11 4.73 26.42
CA ALA A 270 -14.64 3.46 26.91
C ALA A 270 -14.59 2.34 25.85
N PHE A 271 -14.94 2.67 24.61
CA PHE A 271 -15.18 1.67 23.56
C PHE A 271 -14.02 1.50 22.59
N ARG A 272 -13.20 2.54 22.41
CA ARG A 272 -12.10 2.56 21.42
C ARG A 272 -10.74 2.82 22.06
N ASN A 273 -10.68 3.08 23.37
CA ASN A 273 -9.43 3.35 24.11
C ASN A 273 -8.60 4.48 23.45
N VAL A 274 -9.29 5.51 22.95
CA VAL A 274 -8.64 6.66 22.29
C VAL A 274 -7.75 7.43 23.27
N ARG A 275 -6.66 8.01 22.77
CA ARG A 275 -5.67 8.75 23.55
C ARG A 275 -5.36 10.14 22.98
N GLN A 276 -5.85 10.44 21.78
CA GLN A 276 -5.57 11.67 21.05
C GLN A 276 -6.71 11.98 20.05
N ILE A 277 -6.82 13.25 19.64
CA ILE A 277 -7.92 13.73 18.79
C ILE A 277 -8.06 12.93 17.48
N ARG A 278 -6.93 12.60 16.85
CA ARG A 278 -6.88 11.80 15.61
C ARG A 278 -7.32 10.34 15.78
N GLU A 279 -7.62 9.88 16.99
CA GLU A 279 -8.14 8.53 17.29
C GLU A 279 -9.66 8.51 17.51
N LEU A 280 -10.32 9.67 17.58
CA LEU A 280 -11.79 9.77 17.66
C LEU A 280 -12.46 9.28 16.38
N SER A 281 -13.54 8.51 16.47
CA SER A 281 -14.31 8.09 15.30
C SER A 281 -14.81 9.28 14.46
N SER A 282 -15.02 9.06 13.17
CA SER A 282 -15.37 10.09 12.20
C SER A 282 -16.73 10.71 12.54
N SER A 283 -17.68 9.89 13.01
CA SER A 283 -18.99 10.34 13.50
C SER A 283 -18.85 11.26 14.71
N THR A 284 -18.05 10.87 15.71
CA THR A 284 -17.78 11.69 16.90
C THR A 284 -17.03 12.95 16.55
N ARG A 285 -15.99 12.85 15.71
CA ARG A 285 -15.21 13.98 15.20
C ARG A 285 -16.11 15.01 14.52
N ASN A 286 -16.97 14.56 13.60
CA ASN A 286 -17.90 15.43 12.88
C ASN A 286 -18.92 16.07 13.82
N TYR A 287 -19.41 15.33 14.82
CA TYR A 287 -20.37 15.87 15.76
C TYR A 287 -19.73 16.87 16.73
N LEU A 288 -18.55 16.57 17.25
CA LEU A 288 -17.74 17.49 18.04
C LEU A 288 -17.41 18.76 17.24
N LEU A 289 -16.99 18.63 15.97
CA LEU A 289 -16.81 19.77 15.06
C LEU A 289 -18.07 20.63 14.97
N ALA A 290 -19.25 20.03 14.85
CA ALA A 290 -20.52 20.76 14.81
C ALA A 290 -20.78 21.52 16.12
N ILE A 291 -20.55 20.86 17.26
CA ILE A 291 -20.71 21.45 18.60
C ILE A 291 -19.73 22.60 18.79
N TYR A 292 -18.45 22.43 18.47
CA TYR A 292 -17.45 23.48 18.61
C TYR A 292 -17.68 24.64 17.64
N ARG A 293 -18.18 24.41 16.41
CA ARG A 293 -18.60 25.49 15.51
C ARG A 293 -19.77 26.28 16.10
N TYR A 294 -20.74 25.57 16.68
CA TYR A 294 -21.88 26.20 17.34
C TYR A 294 -21.47 27.02 18.58
N LEU A 295 -20.60 26.46 19.44
CA LEU A 295 -20.05 27.14 20.61
C LEU A 295 -19.19 28.33 20.18
N GLY A 296 -18.24 28.13 19.28
CA GLY A 296 -17.34 29.16 18.76
C GLY A 296 -18.06 30.34 18.09
N TYR A 297 -19.15 30.08 17.34
CA TYR A 297 -19.96 31.14 16.73
C TYR A 297 -20.69 31.99 17.78
N ARG A 298 -21.20 31.37 18.85
CA ARG A 298 -21.99 32.07 19.89
C ARG A 298 -21.13 32.75 20.95
N SER A 299 -20.01 32.16 21.34
CA SER A 299 -19.22 32.61 22.49
C SER A 299 -17.95 33.38 22.10
N ARG A 300 -17.51 33.33 20.82
CA ARG A 300 -16.22 33.87 20.35
C ARG A 300 -15.03 33.45 21.22
N ARG A 301 -15.10 32.28 21.85
CA ARG A 301 -14.07 31.83 22.80
C ARG A 301 -12.85 31.25 22.07
N PRO A 302 -11.62 31.62 22.47
CA PRO A 302 -10.39 31.17 21.81
C PRO A 302 -10.12 29.66 21.89
N ASP A 303 -10.54 28.99 22.96
CA ASP A 303 -10.35 27.56 23.19
C ASP A 303 -11.18 26.68 22.25
N ALA A 304 -12.45 27.02 22.01
CA ALA A 304 -13.28 26.38 20.99
C ALA A 304 -12.66 26.53 19.58
N GLN A 305 -12.08 27.70 19.27
CA GLN A 305 -11.37 27.93 18.00
C GLN A 305 -10.09 27.10 17.89
N ARG A 306 -9.30 26.99 18.98
CA ARG A 306 -8.11 26.12 19.01
C ARG A 306 -8.48 24.65 18.79
N LEU A 307 -9.56 24.17 19.41
CA LEU A 307 -10.05 22.81 19.17
C LEU A 307 -10.50 22.64 17.72
N LEU A 308 -11.27 23.56 17.16
CA LEU A 308 -11.65 23.52 15.74
C LEU A 308 -10.42 23.40 14.83
N ALA A 309 -9.38 24.21 15.05
CA ALA A 309 -8.16 24.12 14.27
C ALA A 309 -7.49 22.73 14.37
N ARG A 310 -7.41 22.13 15.57
CA ARG A 310 -6.87 20.76 15.76
C ARG A 310 -7.74 19.69 15.10
N PHE A 311 -9.06 19.86 15.11
CA PHE A 311 -10.00 18.96 14.45
C PHE A 311 -10.03 19.14 12.92
N GLU A 312 -9.59 20.29 12.42
CA GLU A 312 -9.51 20.63 11.00
C GLU A 312 -8.09 20.46 10.43
N GLU A 313 -7.12 20.00 11.23
CA GLU A 313 -5.79 19.57 10.74
C GLU A 313 -5.99 18.60 9.57
N THR A 314 -5.65 19.10 8.39
CA THR A 314 -5.97 18.49 7.10
C THR A 314 -5.29 17.13 7.00
N PRO A 315 -5.95 16.09 6.44
CA PRO A 315 -5.22 14.92 5.96
C PRO A 315 -4.05 15.38 5.08
N VAL A 316 -2.93 14.66 5.11
CA VAL A 316 -1.74 14.98 4.31
C VAL A 316 -2.19 15.23 2.87
N GLN A 317 -2.14 16.48 2.46
CA GLN A 317 -2.46 16.84 1.09
C GLN A 317 -1.25 16.45 0.26
N TYR A 318 -1.36 15.33 -0.44
CA TYR A 318 -0.35 14.93 -1.39
C TYR A 318 -0.30 15.95 -2.52
N GLU A 319 0.91 16.40 -2.84
CA GLU A 319 1.16 17.09 -4.08
C GLU A 319 1.10 16.09 -5.24
N ARG A 320 1.47 16.55 -6.45
CA ARG A 320 1.38 15.73 -7.65
C ARG A 320 2.14 14.42 -7.50
N PHE A 321 3.38 14.46 -7.04
CA PHE A 321 4.19 13.27 -6.86
C PHE A 321 4.29 12.90 -5.38
N VAL A 322 4.11 11.62 -5.11
CA VAL A 322 4.40 11.01 -3.81
C VAL A 322 5.37 9.88 -4.04
N ALA A 323 6.41 9.80 -3.21
CA ALA A 323 7.39 8.74 -3.28
C ALA A 323 7.74 8.24 -1.88
N GLU A 324 8.00 6.93 -1.79
CA GLU A 324 8.53 6.29 -0.60
C GLU A 324 9.92 5.72 -0.91
N TRP A 325 10.83 5.83 0.05
CA TRP A 325 12.18 5.28 -0.02
C TRP A 325 12.27 3.96 0.74
N THR A 326 13.34 3.20 0.50
CA THR A 326 13.58 1.89 1.13
C THR A 326 13.71 1.92 2.66
N ASP A 327 13.92 3.10 3.25
CA ASP A 327 13.90 3.34 4.70
C ASP A 327 12.49 3.60 5.26
N GLY A 328 11.45 3.58 4.41
CA GLY A 328 10.05 3.86 4.77
C GLY A 328 9.71 5.34 4.89
N SER A 329 10.65 6.24 4.54
CA SER A 329 10.38 7.68 4.51
C SER A 329 9.58 8.07 3.26
N LEU A 330 8.61 8.96 3.45
CA LEU A 330 7.70 9.41 2.39
C LEU A 330 7.91 10.90 2.15
N LEU A 331 8.07 11.30 0.88
CA LEU A 331 8.13 12.69 0.45
C LEU A 331 7.08 12.95 -0.63
N THR A 332 6.62 14.20 -0.68
CA THR A 332 5.75 14.70 -1.73
C THR A 332 6.37 15.95 -2.36
N GLY A 333 6.12 16.14 -3.65
CA GLY A 333 6.64 17.26 -4.43
C GLY A 333 5.73 17.58 -5.62
N PRO A 334 5.78 18.80 -6.17
CA PRO A 334 4.93 19.17 -7.29
C PRO A 334 5.46 18.60 -8.61
N GLU A 335 6.74 18.26 -8.68
CA GLU A 335 7.42 17.78 -9.87
C GLU A 335 8.69 16.98 -9.54
N ILE A 336 9.07 16.06 -10.43
CA ILE A 336 10.38 15.39 -10.42
C ILE A 336 11.30 16.14 -11.37
N LEU A 337 12.49 16.49 -10.91
CA LEU A 337 13.47 17.27 -11.68
C LEU A 337 14.54 16.37 -12.31
N GLY A 338 15.13 16.81 -13.42
CA GLY A 338 16.29 16.16 -14.05
C GLY A 338 16.03 14.81 -14.72
N TRP A 339 14.80 14.28 -14.74
CA TRP A 339 14.54 12.94 -15.29
C TRP A 339 14.44 12.88 -16.82
N GLY A 340 14.59 14.00 -17.52
CA GLY A 340 14.58 14.05 -18.99
C GLY A 340 15.95 13.91 -19.66
N ASP A 341 17.04 13.91 -18.89
CA ASP A 341 18.42 13.85 -19.38
C ASP A 341 19.11 12.59 -18.83
N PRO A 342 19.70 11.72 -19.67
CA PRO A 342 20.42 10.54 -19.19
C PRO A 342 21.69 10.87 -18.39
N SER A 343 22.17 12.12 -18.42
CA SER A 343 23.35 12.57 -17.67
C SER A 343 23.02 13.17 -16.31
N ASP A 344 21.74 13.46 -16.04
CA ASP A 344 21.28 14.04 -14.78
C ASP A 344 20.84 12.96 -13.79
N VAL A 345 20.84 13.30 -12.50
CA VAL A 345 20.30 12.42 -11.44
C VAL A 345 18.94 12.95 -11.03
N PRO A 346 17.85 12.17 -11.22
CA PRO A 346 16.53 12.68 -10.93
C PRO A 346 16.30 12.85 -9.42
N GLU A 347 15.51 13.86 -9.06
CA GLU A 347 15.21 14.21 -7.67
C GLU A 347 13.76 14.65 -7.46
N LEU A 348 13.25 14.42 -6.26
CA LEU A 348 11.95 14.89 -5.79
C LEU A 348 12.15 15.64 -4.47
N ALA A 349 11.62 16.86 -4.38
CA ALA A 349 11.73 17.71 -3.18
C ALA A 349 13.18 17.84 -2.66
N GLY A 350 14.16 17.93 -3.57
CA GLY A 350 15.59 18.04 -3.26
C GLY A 350 16.28 16.73 -2.81
N ARG A 351 15.56 15.59 -2.79
CA ARG A 351 16.15 14.28 -2.54
C ARG A 351 16.32 13.51 -3.84
N LYS A 352 17.53 13.01 -4.09
CA LYS A 352 17.85 12.17 -5.23
C LYS A 352 17.10 10.84 -5.14
N LEU A 353 16.60 10.35 -6.27
CA LEU A 353 15.84 9.10 -6.31
C LEU A 353 16.74 7.86 -6.17
N PHE A 354 17.99 7.93 -6.67
CA PHE A 354 18.89 6.78 -6.81
C PHE A 354 20.33 6.99 -6.34
N ALA A 355 20.64 8.13 -5.71
CA ALA A 355 21.93 8.29 -5.03
C ALA A 355 21.75 7.83 -3.58
N ASP A 356 22.70 7.10 -3.02
CA ASP A 356 22.75 6.55 -1.66
C ASP A 356 22.29 5.07 -1.54
N ASP A 357 22.50 4.50 -0.35
CA ASP A 357 22.03 3.18 0.09
C ASP A 357 20.50 3.14 0.26
N ILE A 358 19.91 4.30 0.50
CA ILE A 358 18.47 4.48 0.60
C ILE A 358 17.92 4.95 -0.75
N ARG A 359 17.23 4.07 -1.46
CA ARG A 359 16.73 4.30 -2.82
C ARG A 359 15.22 4.50 -2.81
N VAL A 360 14.70 5.13 -3.85
CA VAL A 360 13.25 5.18 -4.04
C VAL A 360 12.70 3.77 -4.25
N ARG A 361 11.59 3.45 -3.57
CA ARG A 361 10.90 2.15 -3.62
C ARG A 361 9.70 2.22 -4.57
N TRP A 362 8.95 3.31 -4.52
CA TRP A 362 7.91 3.60 -5.50
C TRP A 362 7.65 5.10 -5.62
N ILE A 363 7.04 5.50 -6.73
CA ILE A 363 6.59 6.85 -7.03
C ILE A 363 5.19 6.76 -7.66
N VAL A 364 4.28 7.64 -7.24
CA VAL A 364 2.95 7.81 -7.85
C VAL A 364 2.72 9.25 -8.26
N ASP A 365 2.15 9.45 -9.45
CA ASP A 365 1.53 10.70 -9.87
C ASP A 365 0.05 10.68 -9.46
N THR A 366 -0.31 11.46 -8.46
CA THR A 366 -1.67 11.55 -7.90
C THR A 366 -2.65 12.30 -8.80
N GLN A 367 -2.15 13.01 -9.82
CA GLN A 367 -2.96 13.76 -10.79
C GLN A 367 -3.15 13.01 -12.10
N ALA A 368 -2.32 11.99 -12.38
CA ALA A 368 -2.56 11.05 -13.46
C ALA A 368 -3.74 10.15 -13.04
N GLY A 369 -4.95 10.57 -13.41
CA GLY A 369 -6.21 10.06 -12.84
C GLY A 369 -6.34 8.53 -12.81
N PRO A 370 -6.95 7.94 -11.76
CA PRO A 370 -7.07 6.49 -11.60
C PRO A 370 -8.19 5.83 -12.43
N GLU A 371 -8.88 6.54 -13.32
CA GLU A 371 -9.99 5.96 -14.10
C GLU A 371 -9.50 5.33 -15.42
N THR A 372 -8.91 4.15 -15.33
CA THR A 372 -8.78 3.29 -16.52
C THR A 372 -10.05 2.48 -16.68
N VAL A 373 -10.90 2.85 -17.63
CA VAL A 373 -11.71 1.83 -18.31
C VAL A 373 -10.67 0.88 -18.93
N PRO A 374 -10.63 -0.41 -18.55
CA PRO A 374 -9.70 -1.35 -19.14
C PRO A 374 -9.85 -1.28 -20.66
N ALA A 375 -8.74 -1.16 -21.38
CA ALA A 375 -8.78 -1.19 -22.83
C ALA A 375 -9.59 -2.41 -23.30
N GLU A 376 -10.46 -2.22 -24.29
CA GLU A 376 -11.35 -3.28 -24.80
C GLU A 376 -10.55 -4.52 -25.26
N GLY A 377 -9.33 -4.29 -25.76
CA GLY A 377 -8.35 -5.32 -26.08
C GLY A 377 -6.96 -5.02 -25.52
N PHE A 378 -6.25 -6.08 -25.15
CA PHE A 378 -4.87 -6.03 -24.66
C PHE A 378 -4.17 -7.38 -24.82
N VAL A 379 -2.84 -7.35 -24.73
CA VAL A 379 -1.99 -8.53 -24.57
C VAL A 379 -1.43 -8.53 -23.15
N GLU A 380 -1.64 -9.60 -22.39
CA GLU A 380 -1.03 -9.82 -21.08
C GLU A 380 0.13 -10.79 -21.21
N PHE A 381 1.26 -10.45 -20.60
CA PHE A 381 2.49 -11.24 -20.66
C PHE A 381 2.72 -12.01 -19.36
N VAL A 382 3.55 -13.05 -19.47
CA VAL A 382 4.11 -13.74 -18.31
C VAL A 382 4.88 -12.74 -17.45
N GLY A 383 4.58 -12.67 -16.15
CA GLY A 383 5.10 -11.65 -15.22
C GLY A 383 4.15 -10.47 -14.95
N GLY A 384 3.01 -10.40 -15.67
CA GLY A 384 1.93 -9.44 -15.38
C GLY A 384 2.03 -8.11 -16.13
N ASP A 385 2.98 -7.97 -17.05
CA ASP A 385 3.03 -6.85 -18.01
C ASP A 385 1.78 -6.88 -18.93
N ARG A 386 1.38 -5.71 -19.40
CA ARG A 386 0.21 -5.53 -20.27
C ARG A 386 0.45 -4.47 -21.33
N LEU A 387 0.13 -4.79 -22.57
CA LEU A 387 0.10 -3.86 -23.69
C LEU A 387 -1.34 -3.67 -24.19
N PRO A 388 -1.97 -2.51 -23.95
CA PRO A 388 -3.25 -2.14 -24.55
C PRO A 388 -3.14 -2.11 -26.07
N GLY A 389 -4.01 -2.85 -26.75
CA GLY A 389 -3.94 -2.98 -28.20
C GLY A 389 -4.57 -4.26 -28.72
N LYS A 390 -4.61 -4.36 -30.05
CA LYS A 390 -5.21 -5.49 -30.77
C LYS A 390 -4.14 -6.28 -31.52
N VAL A 391 -4.10 -7.59 -31.34
CA VAL A 391 -3.30 -8.48 -32.20
C VAL A 391 -3.94 -8.50 -33.59
N VAL A 392 -3.17 -8.09 -34.60
CA VAL A 392 -3.63 -7.98 -36.00
C VAL A 392 -3.03 -9.03 -36.91
N SER A 393 -1.85 -9.56 -36.58
CA SER A 393 -1.23 -10.67 -37.29
C SER A 393 -0.26 -11.43 -36.40
N ALA A 394 0.11 -12.65 -36.80
CA ALA A 394 1.20 -13.40 -36.19
C ALA A 394 2.21 -13.87 -37.24
N ARG A 395 3.50 -13.78 -36.93
CA ARG A 395 4.59 -14.28 -37.77
C ARG A 395 5.14 -15.54 -37.14
N PRO A 396 5.14 -16.70 -37.83
CA PRO A 396 5.76 -17.91 -37.31
C PRO A 396 7.27 -17.71 -37.16
N ALA A 397 7.92 -18.62 -36.43
CA ALA A 397 9.38 -18.63 -36.36
C ALA A 397 9.97 -18.77 -37.77
N GLU A 398 10.93 -17.91 -38.12
CA GLU A 398 11.48 -17.81 -39.46
C GLU A 398 12.96 -17.39 -39.42
N ILE A 399 13.64 -17.56 -40.55
CA ILE A 399 14.97 -16.98 -40.76
C ILE A 399 14.84 -15.93 -41.84
N LYS A 400 15.08 -14.68 -41.49
CA LYS A 400 14.92 -13.52 -42.36
C LYS A 400 16.04 -12.52 -42.12
N ASP A 401 16.58 -11.95 -43.18
CA ASP A 401 17.67 -10.95 -43.15
C ASP A 401 18.88 -11.45 -42.33
N ASN A 402 19.32 -12.69 -42.59
CA ASN A 402 20.40 -13.37 -41.87
C ASN A 402 20.21 -13.48 -40.35
N ARG A 403 18.97 -13.43 -39.86
CA ARG A 403 18.64 -13.53 -38.44
C ARG A 403 17.58 -14.60 -38.18
N THR A 404 17.74 -15.32 -37.07
CA THR A 404 16.74 -16.25 -36.54
C THR A 404 15.70 -15.46 -35.74
N TRP A 405 14.46 -15.50 -36.20
CA TRP A 405 13.34 -14.85 -35.54
C TRP A 405 12.43 -15.90 -34.90
N PRO A 406 12.15 -15.80 -33.59
CA PRO A 406 11.12 -16.62 -32.96
C PRO A 406 9.73 -16.18 -33.46
N ALA A 407 8.70 -16.95 -33.11
CA ALA A 407 7.32 -16.57 -33.40
C ALA A 407 6.96 -15.25 -32.70
N ARG A 408 6.30 -14.35 -33.43
CA ARG A 408 5.97 -12.99 -32.99
C ARG A 408 4.51 -12.66 -33.28
N LEU A 409 3.92 -11.81 -32.45
CA LEU A 409 2.60 -11.22 -32.72
C LEU A 409 2.80 -9.74 -33.03
N SER A 410 2.13 -9.25 -34.07
CA SER A 410 2.07 -7.82 -34.36
C SER A 410 0.83 -7.24 -33.68
N VAL A 411 1.04 -6.32 -32.75
CA VAL A 411 0.01 -5.68 -31.93
C VAL A 411 -0.15 -4.24 -32.38
N TYR A 412 -1.34 -3.84 -32.77
CA TYR A 412 -1.68 -2.42 -32.96
C TYR A 412 -1.89 -1.79 -31.57
N PRO A 413 -0.97 -0.95 -31.07
CA PRO A 413 -1.07 -0.42 -29.72
C PRO A 413 -2.13 0.69 -29.63
N TYR A 414 -2.88 0.72 -28.52
CA TYR A 414 -3.73 1.87 -28.18
C TYR A 414 -2.96 2.94 -27.41
N SER A 415 -1.86 2.52 -26.78
CA SER A 415 -0.93 3.37 -26.05
C SER A 415 0.04 4.12 -26.97
N ARG A 416 0.48 5.31 -26.54
CA ARG A 416 1.57 6.03 -27.21
C ARG A 416 2.91 5.42 -26.81
N VAL A 417 3.47 4.62 -27.70
CA VAL A 417 4.70 3.82 -27.46
C VAL A 417 5.85 4.14 -28.43
N TYR A 418 5.71 5.17 -29.26
CA TYR A 418 6.71 5.56 -30.25
C TYR A 418 7.32 6.91 -29.97
N TRP A 419 8.58 7.09 -30.37
CA TRP A 419 9.22 8.39 -30.36
C TRP A 419 8.47 9.35 -31.28
N PRO A 420 8.08 10.57 -30.84
CA PRO A 420 7.21 11.45 -31.62
C PRO A 420 7.74 11.83 -33.00
N ASP A 421 9.06 11.91 -33.17
CA ASP A 421 9.72 12.25 -34.43
C ASP A 421 10.30 11.02 -35.16
N GLY A 422 9.99 9.82 -34.69
CA GLY A 422 10.50 8.56 -35.23
C GLY A 422 9.76 8.11 -36.48
N GLN A 423 10.32 7.12 -37.20
CA GLN A 423 9.54 6.42 -38.22
C GLN A 423 8.35 5.74 -37.56
N PHE A 424 7.14 6.15 -37.97
CA PHE A 424 5.91 5.58 -37.45
C PHE A 424 5.79 4.12 -37.89
N GLN A 425 5.70 3.22 -36.91
CA GLN A 425 5.26 1.85 -37.13
C GLN A 425 3.80 1.76 -36.69
N ASP A 426 2.97 1.06 -37.45
CA ASP A 426 1.57 0.82 -37.10
C ASP A 426 1.40 -0.32 -36.08
N HIS A 427 2.47 -1.05 -35.76
CA HIS A 427 2.43 -2.19 -34.83
C HIS A 427 3.70 -2.35 -33.97
N VAL A 428 3.51 -2.90 -32.78
CA VAL A 428 4.56 -3.42 -31.90
C VAL A 428 4.67 -4.92 -32.11
N ASP A 429 5.86 -5.42 -32.46
CA ASP A 429 6.12 -6.86 -32.51
C ASP A 429 6.50 -7.38 -31.12
N VAL A 430 5.79 -8.39 -30.65
CA VAL A 430 6.02 -9.03 -29.34
C VAL A 430 6.29 -10.51 -29.49
N PHE A 431 7.13 -11.09 -28.63
CA PHE A 431 7.44 -12.52 -28.67
C PHE A 431 6.24 -13.35 -28.21
N ALA A 432 5.79 -14.27 -29.06
CA ALA A 432 4.63 -15.11 -28.77
C ALA A 432 4.84 -16.02 -27.55
N THR A 433 6.09 -16.37 -27.24
CA THR A 433 6.47 -17.18 -26.07
C THR A 433 6.36 -16.45 -24.73
N ALA A 434 6.23 -15.13 -24.74
CA ALA A 434 6.05 -14.31 -23.55
C ALA A 434 4.56 -14.03 -23.24
N VAL A 435 3.64 -14.39 -24.15
CA VAL A 435 2.22 -14.09 -24.02
C VAL A 435 1.55 -15.07 -23.05
N LYS A 436 0.82 -14.53 -22.08
CA LYS A 436 -0.03 -15.27 -21.14
C LYS A 436 -1.47 -15.34 -21.63
N ARG A 437 -2.02 -14.22 -22.11
CA ARG A 437 -3.31 -14.19 -22.81
C ARG A 437 -3.41 -13.04 -23.78
N VAL A 438 -4.28 -13.20 -24.77
CA VAL A 438 -4.70 -12.14 -25.69
C VAL A 438 -6.19 -11.90 -25.50
N VAL A 439 -6.57 -10.64 -25.32
CA VAL A 439 -7.95 -10.20 -25.18
C VAL A 439 -8.25 -9.26 -26.36
N TRP A 440 -9.19 -9.65 -27.21
CA TRP A 440 -9.75 -8.78 -28.25
C TRP A 440 -11.03 -8.10 -27.77
N LYS A 441 -11.80 -8.79 -26.93
CA LYS A 441 -12.98 -8.31 -26.25
C LYS A 441 -13.09 -9.00 -24.91
N SER A 442 -13.08 -8.25 -23.82
CA SER A 442 -13.17 -8.82 -22.48
C SER A 442 -14.55 -9.47 -22.22
N VAL A 443 -14.54 -10.77 -22.00
CA VAL A 443 -15.68 -11.63 -21.64
C VAL A 443 -15.39 -12.48 -20.40
N GLU A 444 -14.13 -12.65 -20.02
CA GLU A 444 -13.70 -13.37 -18.83
C GLU A 444 -12.73 -12.51 -18.00
N LYS A 445 -12.96 -12.44 -16.69
CA LYS A 445 -12.11 -11.64 -15.79
C LYS A 445 -10.87 -12.44 -15.39
N GLU A 446 -11.09 -13.70 -15.02
CA GLU A 446 -10.05 -14.58 -14.47
C GLU A 446 -9.27 -15.30 -15.59
N TYR A 447 -7.96 -15.42 -15.43
CA TYR A 447 -7.16 -16.19 -16.37
C TYR A 447 -7.46 -17.69 -16.21
N GLN A 448 -7.92 -18.31 -17.30
CA GLN A 448 -8.25 -19.74 -17.40
C GLN A 448 -7.32 -20.43 -18.41
N PRO A 449 -6.22 -21.07 -17.97
CA PRO A 449 -5.21 -21.59 -18.88
C PRO A 449 -5.76 -22.67 -19.84
N GLY A 450 -5.35 -22.58 -21.11
CA GLY A 450 -5.72 -23.56 -22.15
C GLY A 450 -7.17 -23.44 -22.64
N TRP A 451 -7.73 -22.23 -22.60
CA TRP A 451 -9.09 -21.94 -23.06
C TRP A 451 -9.09 -20.83 -24.12
N ALA A 452 -9.90 -21.03 -25.17
CA ALA A 452 -10.26 -20.00 -26.13
C ALA A 452 -11.72 -19.64 -25.93
N PHE A 453 -12.02 -18.33 -25.87
CA PHE A 453 -13.36 -17.78 -25.76
C PHE A 453 -13.70 -17.15 -27.10
N LEU A 454 -14.80 -17.57 -27.70
CA LEU A 454 -15.22 -17.08 -29.01
C LEU A 454 -16.14 -15.87 -28.87
N ALA A 455 -16.17 -15.03 -29.91
CA ALA A 455 -17.01 -13.85 -29.97
C ALA A 455 -18.53 -14.16 -29.89
N ASP A 456 -18.91 -15.40 -30.23
CA ASP A 456 -20.29 -15.90 -30.12
C ASP A 456 -20.65 -16.47 -28.74
N GLY A 457 -19.71 -16.45 -27.79
CA GLY A 457 -19.90 -16.93 -26.41
C GLY A 457 -19.54 -18.40 -26.18
N ARG A 458 -19.18 -19.17 -27.22
CA ARG A 458 -18.65 -20.53 -27.05
C ARG A 458 -17.26 -20.51 -26.42
N ARG A 459 -16.88 -21.64 -25.79
CA ARG A 459 -15.56 -21.85 -25.20
C ARG A 459 -14.96 -23.15 -25.70
N ILE A 460 -13.66 -23.14 -26.03
CA ILE A 460 -12.93 -24.30 -26.53
C ILE A 460 -11.73 -24.55 -25.63
N ARG A 461 -11.65 -25.77 -25.09
CA ARG A 461 -10.47 -26.23 -24.35
C ARG A 461 -9.43 -26.77 -25.32
N TYR A 462 -8.17 -26.42 -25.11
CA TYR A 462 -7.05 -26.87 -25.95
C TYR A 462 -5.78 -27.09 -25.12
N ARG A 463 -4.88 -27.92 -25.63
CA ARG A 463 -3.59 -28.23 -24.96
C ARG A 463 -2.38 -27.57 -25.62
N ALA A 464 -2.49 -27.21 -26.90
CA ALA A 464 -1.43 -26.52 -27.63
C ALA A 464 -2.02 -25.57 -28.67
N VAL A 465 -1.30 -24.48 -28.95
CA VAL A 465 -1.64 -23.50 -29.96
C VAL A 465 -0.49 -23.32 -30.94
N GLN A 466 -0.83 -23.24 -32.22
CA GLN A 466 0.08 -22.82 -33.28
C GLN A 466 -0.45 -21.53 -33.91
N TRP A 467 0.40 -20.51 -33.96
CA TRP A 467 0.07 -19.22 -34.58
C TRP A 467 0.10 -19.32 -36.10
N THR A 468 -0.87 -18.69 -36.75
CA THR A 468 -0.94 -18.49 -38.20
C THR A 468 -1.09 -17.00 -38.48
N GLU A 469 -0.85 -16.56 -39.72
CA GLU A 469 -0.82 -15.14 -40.06
C GLU A 469 -2.07 -14.37 -39.58
N LYS A 470 -3.26 -14.99 -39.66
CA LYS A 470 -4.55 -14.36 -39.36
C LYS A 470 -5.36 -15.05 -38.25
N GLY A 471 -4.73 -15.94 -37.48
CA GLY A 471 -5.46 -16.75 -36.52
C GLY A 471 -4.60 -17.79 -35.80
N VAL A 472 -5.25 -18.81 -35.29
CA VAL A 472 -4.62 -19.90 -34.54
C VAL A 472 -5.12 -21.27 -34.99
N ARG A 473 -4.26 -22.28 -34.82
CA ARG A 473 -4.64 -23.70 -34.83
C ARG A 473 -4.53 -24.23 -33.41
N LEU A 474 -5.66 -24.68 -32.87
CA LEU A 474 -5.78 -25.23 -31.53
C LEU A 474 -5.80 -26.75 -31.60
N LEU A 475 -4.95 -27.40 -30.80
CA LEU A 475 -5.01 -28.84 -30.59
C LEU A 475 -5.99 -29.13 -29.45
N THR A 476 -7.18 -29.57 -29.81
CA THR A 476 -8.27 -29.96 -28.89
C THR A 476 -8.33 -31.48 -28.75
N ASP A 477 -9.17 -31.98 -27.85
CA ASP A 477 -9.41 -33.42 -27.69
C ASP A 477 -10.14 -34.03 -28.91
N GLU A 478 -10.87 -33.20 -29.67
CA GLU A 478 -11.58 -33.59 -30.90
C GLU A 478 -10.73 -33.44 -32.17
N GLY A 479 -9.48 -32.97 -32.04
CA GLY A 479 -8.56 -32.74 -33.15
C GLY A 479 -8.13 -31.29 -33.30
N ILE A 480 -7.64 -30.93 -34.48
CA ILE A 480 -7.16 -29.57 -34.76
C ILE A 480 -8.34 -28.69 -35.19
N GLN A 481 -8.56 -27.60 -34.45
CA GLN A 481 -9.50 -26.55 -34.84
C GLN A 481 -8.74 -25.31 -35.30
N GLN A 482 -9.13 -24.73 -36.42
CA GLN A 482 -8.55 -23.49 -36.94
C GLN A 482 -9.53 -22.35 -36.73
N LEU A 483 -9.08 -21.28 -36.09
CA LEU A 483 -9.89 -20.11 -35.74
C LEU A 483 -9.18 -18.84 -36.22
N ALA A 484 -9.90 -17.94 -36.86
CA ALA A 484 -9.42 -16.60 -37.20
C ALA A 484 -9.47 -15.68 -35.98
N PHE A 485 -8.69 -14.59 -36.00
CA PHE A 485 -8.65 -13.64 -34.88
C PHE A 485 -9.99 -12.91 -34.65
N ASP A 486 -10.81 -12.72 -35.67
CA ASP A 486 -12.14 -12.10 -35.56
C ASP A 486 -13.20 -13.02 -34.94
N GLU A 487 -12.95 -14.33 -34.92
CA GLU A 487 -13.78 -15.32 -34.22
C GLU A 487 -13.49 -15.37 -32.71
N LEU A 488 -12.33 -14.85 -32.28
CA LEU A 488 -11.84 -14.91 -30.89
C LEU A 488 -12.23 -13.64 -30.10
N ALA A 489 -12.79 -13.84 -28.91
CA ALA A 489 -12.91 -12.80 -27.89
C ALA A 489 -11.66 -12.79 -27.01
N GLU A 490 -11.24 -13.96 -26.52
CA GLU A 490 -10.04 -14.13 -25.70
C GLU A 490 -9.32 -15.45 -26.02
N LEU A 491 -8.00 -15.46 -25.86
CA LEU A 491 -7.17 -16.66 -25.97
C LEU A 491 -6.24 -16.74 -24.75
N HIS A 492 -6.50 -17.71 -23.88
CA HIS A 492 -5.72 -17.96 -22.67
C HIS A 492 -4.74 -19.10 -22.90
N LEU A 493 -3.44 -18.76 -23.00
CA LEU A 493 -2.38 -19.73 -23.29
C LEU A 493 -2.29 -20.78 -22.18
N PRO A 494 -1.75 -21.99 -22.45
CA PRO A 494 -1.52 -22.98 -21.41
C PRO A 494 -0.69 -22.42 -20.26
N GLY A 495 -1.01 -22.83 -19.03
CA GLY A 495 -0.40 -22.31 -17.82
C GLY A 495 1.07 -22.71 -17.71
N LEU A 496 1.88 -21.83 -17.14
CA LEU A 496 3.25 -22.12 -16.73
C LEU A 496 3.30 -22.33 -15.23
N ASP A 497 4.32 -23.05 -14.77
CA ASP A 497 4.68 -23.00 -13.36
C ASP A 497 4.90 -21.54 -12.91
N PRO A 498 4.35 -21.11 -11.76
CA PRO A 498 4.45 -19.73 -11.32
C PRO A 498 5.90 -19.25 -11.14
N TRP A 499 6.83 -20.12 -10.72
CA TRP A 499 8.24 -19.76 -10.56
C TRP A 499 9.00 -19.75 -11.88
N GLU A 500 8.68 -20.65 -12.83
CA GLU A 500 9.17 -20.54 -14.21
C GLU A 500 8.74 -19.20 -14.85
N SER A 501 7.53 -18.71 -14.52
CA SER A 501 7.05 -17.39 -14.95
C SER A 501 7.90 -16.24 -14.38
N VAL A 502 8.21 -16.28 -13.09
CA VAL A 502 9.09 -15.30 -12.42
C VAL A 502 10.49 -15.31 -13.04
N ILE A 503 11.07 -16.49 -13.27
CA ILE A 503 12.40 -16.61 -13.87
C ILE A 503 12.39 -16.01 -15.28
N ARG A 504 11.43 -16.41 -16.13
CA ARG A 504 11.30 -15.92 -17.51
C ARG A 504 11.21 -14.40 -17.61
N ALA A 505 10.43 -13.77 -16.74
CA ALA A 505 10.32 -12.32 -16.68
C ALA A 505 11.67 -11.63 -16.34
N ARG A 506 12.58 -12.34 -15.66
CA ARG A 506 13.88 -11.82 -15.20
C ARG A 506 15.05 -12.10 -16.14
N VAL A 507 15.00 -13.16 -16.96
CA VAL A 507 16.11 -13.62 -17.82
C VAL A 507 16.76 -12.49 -18.63
N GLY A 508 15.96 -11.61 -19.21
CA GLY A 508 16.44 -10.49 -20.04
C GLY A 508 16.69 -9.17 -19.30
N LEU A 509 16.38 -9.10 -18.00
CA LEU A 509 16.41 -7.87 -17.19
C LEU A 509 17.50 -7.89 -16.12
N ILE A 510 17.82 -9.07 -15.58
CA ILE A 510 18.83 -9.26 -14.53
C ILE A 510 20.08 -9.89 -15.15
N THR A 511 21.15 -9.11 -15.11
CA THR A 511 22.49 -9.44 -15.59
C THR A 511 23.51 -9.44 -14.46
N GLU A 512 23.27 -8.63 -13.42
CA GLU A 512 24.12 -8.45 -12.25
C GLU A 512 23.31 -8.53 -10.93
N PRO A 513 23.95 -8.82 -9.77
CA PRO A 513 23.27 -9.00 -8.49
C PRO A 513 22.60 -7.74 -7.91
N ASP A 514 23.00 -6.56 -8.36
CA ASP A 514 22.54 -5.25 -7.90
C ASP A 514 21.63 -4.53 -8.91
N ASP A 515 21.23 -5.23 -9.99
CA ASP A 515 20.29 -4.70 -10.98
C ASP A 515 18.96 -4.33 -10.34
N ILE A 516 18.48 -3.11 -10.59
CA ILE A 516 17.16 -2.69 -10.14
C ILE A 516 16.15 -2.91 -11.26
N LEU A 517 15.12 -3.69 -10.97
CA LEU A 517 13.93 -3.81 -11.80
C LEU A 517 13.02 -2.60 -11.57
N MET A 518 12.39 -2.14 -12.64
CA MET A 518 11.45 -1.03 -12.63
C MET A 518 10.19 -1.45 -13.34
N GLU A 519 9.06 -1.33 -12.66
CA GLU A 519 7.73 -1.46 -13.24
C GLU A 519 7.11 -0.09 -13.45
N ILE A 520 6.46 0.09 -14.60
CA ILE A 520 5.82 1.34 -15.01
C ILE A 520 4.35 1.04 -15.33
N ASP A 521 3.43 1.67 -14.60
CA ASP A 521 2.01 1.67 -14.94
C ASP A 521 1.62 3.01 -15.55
N CYS A 522 0.84 2.96 -16.62
CA CYS A 522 0.34 4.13 -17.32
C CYS A 522 -1.17 4.29 -17.17
N ALA A 523 -1.65 5.52 -17.34
CA ALA A 523 -3.06 5.90 -17.21
C ALA A 523 -3.98 5.32 -18.29
N ASP A 524 -3.43 4.59 -19.28
CA ASP A 524 -4.17 3.88 -20.33
C ASP A 524 -4.22 2.36 -20.09
N GLY A 525 -3.71 1.89 -18.95
CA GLY A 525 -3.65 0.48 -18.57
C GLY A 525 -2.43 -0.26 -19.09
N MET A 526 -1.48 0.43 -19.75
CA MET A 526 -0.19 -0.16 -20.08
C MET A 526 0.64 -0.41 -18.82
N ARG A 527 1.23 -1.59 -18.74
CA ARG A 527 2.14 -2.01 -17.68
C ARG A 527 3.36 -2.66 -18.28
N VAL A 528 4.54 -2.14 -17.95
CA VAL A 528 5.81 -2.66 -18.48
C VAL A 528 6.85 -2.81 -17.39
N THR A 529 7.61 -3.90 -17.44
CA THR A 529 8.72 -4.19 -16.54
C THR A 529 10.04 -4.12 -17.30
N THR A 530 10.97 -3.31 -16.80
CA THR A 530 12.32 -3.15 -17.33
C THR A 530 13.35 -3.22 -16.19
N SER A 531 14.63 -2.99 -16.48
CA SER A 531 15.65 -2.68 -15.47
C SER A 531 16.20 -1.26 -15.69
N LEU A 532 16.81 -0.66 -14.67
CA LEU A 532 17.45 0.65 -14.83
C LEU A 532 18.57 0.64 -15.89
N LYS A 533 19.21 -0.51 -16.14
CA LYS A 533 20.17 -0.70 -17.26
C LYS A 533 19.50 -0.78 -18.63
N ARG A 534 18.19 -0.97 -18.67
CA ARG A 534 17.33 -1.05 -19.87
C ARG A 534 16.31 0.10 -19.91
N PHE A 535 16.71 1.24 -19.36
CA PHE A 535 15.92 2.46 -19.27
C PHE A 535 16.76 3.64 -19.77
N VAL A 536 16.21 4.45 -20.68
CA VAL A 536 16.85 5.69 -21.13
C VAL A 536 15.84 6.84 -21.08
N PRO A 537 16.04 7.85 -20.23
CA PRO A 537 15.27 9.06 -20.30
C PRO A 537 15.71 9.93 -21.49
N ARG A 538 14.77 10.65 -22.10
CA ARG A 538 15.06 11.61 -23.16
C ARG A 538 14.00 12.70 -23.21
N ALA A 539 14.40 13.93 -23.53
CA ALA A 539 13.47 15.02 -23.82
C ALA A 539 13.34 15.29 -25.32
N ARG A 540 12.13 15.67 -25.75
CA ARG A 540 11.87 16.25 -27.06
C ARG A 540 11.91 17.78 -26.97
N GLY A 541 13.00 18.40 -27.40
CA GLY A 541 13.19 19.85 -27.29
C GLY A 541 13.78 20.23 -25.94
N ASP A 542 13.14 21.13 -25.20
CA ASP A 542 13.66 21.62 -23.92
C ASP A 542 13.58 20.55 -22.83
N LYS A 543 14.77 20.12 -22.34
CA LYS A 543 14.92 19.12 -21.29
C LYS A 543 14.52 19.61 -19.89
N SER A 544 14.35 20.92 -19.69
CA SER A 544 13.88 21.47 -18.42
C SER A 544 12.35 21.37 -18.24
N VAL A 545 11.62 21.02 -19.30
CA VAL A 545 10.15 20.94 -19.30
C VAL A 545 9.69 19.48 -19.25
N PRO A 546 9.12 18.99 -18.13
CA PRO A 546 8.79 17.57 -17.96
C PRO A 546 7.74 17.02 -18.93
N ASP A 547 6.88 17.88 -19.49
CA ASP A 547 5.91 17.49 -20.53
C ASP A 547 6.58 16.99 -21.81
N ASN A 548 7.84 17.36 -22.03
CA ASN A 548 8.63 16.94 -23.18
C ASN A 548 9.39 15.63 -22.94
N TRP A 549 9.31 15.06 -21.73
CA TRP A 549 10.09 13.87 -21.38
C TRP A 549 9.42 12.58 -21.83
N TYR A 550 10.25 11.66 -22.32
CA TYR A 550 9.89 10.30 -22.69
C TYR A 550 10.90 9.33 -22.08
N HIS A 551 10.40 8.20 -21.66
CA HIS A 551 11.20 7.12 -21.11
C HIS A 551 11.23 5.96 -22.11
N MET A 552 12.41 5.68 -22.65
CA MET A 552 12.63 4.50 -23.48
C MET A 552 12.83 3.28 -22.59
N VAL A 553 12.06 2.24 -22.86
CA VAL A 553 12.22 0.92 -22.23
C VAL A 553 12.14 -0.16 -23.29
N GLN A 554 12.78 -1.30 -23.06
CA GLN A 554 12.61 -2.47 -23.93
C GLN A 554 12.48 -3.73 -23.07
N PRO A 555 11.23 -4.06 -22.66
CA PRO A 555 10.97 -5.25 -21.87
C PRO A 555 11.31 -6.51 -22.67
N PRO A 556 11.59 -7.67 -22.03
CA PRO A 556 12.08 -8.85 -22.74
C PRO A 556 11.10 -9.43 -23.75
N TRP A 557 9.82 -9.12 -23.64
CA TRP A 557 8.77 -9.54 -24.57
C TRP A 557 8.69 -8.69 -25.83
N SER A 558 9.28 -7.49 -25.85
CA SER A 558 9.20 -6.55 -26.98
C SER A 558 10.40 -6.66 -27.91
N VAL A 559 10.14 -6.73 -29.22
CA VAL A 559 11.19 -6.77 -30.24
C VAL A 559 11.84 -5.40 -30.44
N GLN A 560 11.06 -4.32 -30.33
CA GLN A 560 11.52 -2.94 -30.44
C GLN A 560 11.44 -2.17 -29.11
N PRO A 561 12.18 -1.06 -28.95
CA PRO A 561 12.00 -0.15 -27.82
C PRO A 561 10.61 0.50 -27.82
N LEU A 562 10.11 0.78 -26.62
CA LEU A 562 8.88 1.52 -26.35
C LEU A 562 9.25 2.87 -25.75
N TRP A 563 8.66 3.94 -26.26
CA TRP A 563 8.85 5.31 -25.77
C TRP A 563 7.58 5.78 -25.05
N ILE A 564 7.67 5.90 -23.74
CA ILE A 564 6.54 6.18 -22.87
C ILE A 564 6.59 7.66 -22.44
N PRO A 565 5.56 8.47 -22.70
CA PRO A 565 5.52 9.85 -22.21
C PRO A 565 5.60 9.88 -20.68
N TYR A 566 6.46 10.72 -20.12
CA TYR A 566 6.65 10.87 -18.67
C TYR A 566 5.32 11.12 -17.92
N ARG A 567 4.46 11.94 -18.52
CA ARG A 567 3.14 12.34 -18.01
C ARG A 567 2.05 11.27 -18.12
N ALA A 568 2.28 10.21 -18.89
CA ALA A 568 1.35 9.08 -18.97
C ALA A 568 1.54 8.10 -17.82
N VAL A 569 2.69 8.15 -17.14
CA VAL A 569 3.05 7.20 -16.08
C VAL A 569 2.41 7.59 -14.76
N VAL A 570 1.57 6.70 -14.23
CA VAL A 570 0.92 6.81 -12.93
C VAL A 570 1.83 6.25 -11.84
N TRP A 571 2.33 5.02 -12.00
CA TRP A 571 3.18 4.37 -11.01
C TRP A 571 4.55 4.02 -11.56
N ARG A 572 5.56 4.14 -10.69
CA ARG A 572 6.89 3.58 -10.87
C ARG A 572 7.21 2.78 -9.63
N ARG A 573 7.50 1.49 -9.76
CA ARG A 573 7.84 0.61 -8.63
C ARG A 573 9.19 -0.03 -8.87
N PHE A 574 10.01 -0.09 -7.83
CA PHE A 574 11.40 -0.53 -7.93
C PHE A 574 11.63 -1.75 -7.06
N TYR A 575 12.29 -2.76 -7.63
CA TYR A 575 12.56 -4.03 -6.96
C TYR A 575 14.00 -4.46 -7.18
N GLY A 576 14.60 -5.07 -6.15
CA GLY A 576 15.86 -5.78 -6.29
C GLY A 576 15.71 -7.15 -6.99
N PRO A 577 16.83 -7.77 -7.39
CA PRO A 577 16.84 -9.09 -8.04
C PRO A 577 16.26 -10.21 -7.19
N GLY A 578 16.29 -10.09 -5.87
CA GLY A 578 15.73 -11.06 -4.92
C GLY A 578 14.30 -10.74 -4.47
N GLU A 579 13.72 -9.60 -4.82
CA GLU A 579 12.38 -9.21 -4.36
C GLU A 579 11.31 -9.65 -5.37
N VAL A 580 10.37 -10.50 -4.96
CA VAL A 580 9.24 -10.95 -5.79
C VAL A 580 7.93 -10.51 -5.13
N PRO A 581 7.28 -9.43 -5.61
CA PRO A 581 5.96 -9.04 -5.13
C PRO A 581 4.95 -10.16 -5.38
N LEU A 582 4.08 -10.44 -4.40
CA LEU A 582 3.03 -11.46 -4.58
C LEU A 582 2.01 -11.07 -5.65
N THR A 583 1.89 -9.78 -5.99
CA THR A 583 1.07 -9.30 -7.10
C THR A 583 1.64 -9.70 -8.48
N ARG A 584 2.86 -10.25 -8.52
CA ARG A 584 3.54 -10.77 -9.73
C ARG A 584 3.64 -12.29 -9.77
N LEU A 585 3.28 -12.96 -8.68
CA LEU A 585 3.28 -14.41 -8.59
C LEU A 585 1.85 -14.89 -8.74
N GLN A 586 1.61 -15.85 -9.64
CA GLN A 586 0.28 -16.43 -9.78
C GLN A 586 -0.10 -17.22 -8.51
N GLU A 587 -1.27 -16.95 -7.96
CA GLU A 587 -1.84 -17.70 -6.85
C GLU A 587 -2.20 -19.14 -7.24
N LEU A 588 -2.12 -20.06 -6.28
CA LEU A 588 -2.59 -21.44 -6.43
C LEU A 588 -4.10 -21.54 -6.21
N SER A 589 -4.62 -20.75 -5.28
CA SER A 589 -6.04 -20.73 -4.96
C SER A 589 -6.45 -19.44 -4.26
N TYR A 590 -7.70 -19.09 -4.47
CA TYR A 590 -8.41 -18.01 -3.79
C TYR A 590 -9.71 -18.58 -3.21
N GLN A 591 -9.97 -18.32 -1.94
CA GLN A 591 -11.20 -18.68 -1.25
C GLN A 591 -11.79 -17.44 -0.58
N GLU A 592 -13.11 -17.33 -0.61
CA GLU A 592 -13.87 -16.24 0.00
C GLU A 592 -15.12 -16.82 0.64
N ALA A 593 -15.31 -16.55 1.92
CA ALA A 593 -16.53 -16.83 2.67
C ALA A 593 -17.07 -15.51 3.20
N SER A 594 -18.13 -14.98 2.59
CA SER A 594 -18.79 -13.74 3.03
C SER A 594 -20.05 -14.05 3.83
N THR A 595 -20.13 -13.53 5.06
CA THR A 595 -21.30 -13.68 5.93
C THR A 595 -22.54 -12.93 5.41
N LEU A 596 -22.37 -11.80 4.74
CA LEU A 596 -23.47 -10.97 4.19
C LEU A 596 -23.76 -11.20 2.69
N GLY A 597 -23.09 -12.18 2.07
CA GLY A 597 -23.35 -12.65 0.70
C GLY A 597 -22.59 -11.90 -0.41
N GLY A 598 -22.44 -12.55 -1.57
CA GLY A 598 -21.71 -12.05 -2.75
C GLY A 598 -20.21 -12.40 -2.74
N ARG A 599 -19.64 -12.70 -3.92
CA ARG A 599 -18.20 -12.89 -4.12
C ARG A 599 -17.60 -11.58 -4.63
N TRP A 600 -16.75 -10.94 -3.85
CA TRP A 600 -16.05 -9.70 -4.21
C TRP A 600 -14.80 -9.98 -5.03
N GLY A 601 -14.14 -11.12 -4.78
CA GLY A 601 -12.83 -11.40 -5.33
C GLY A 601 -11.74 -10.56 -4.64
N TYR A 602 -10.67 -10.29 -5.37
CA TYR A 602 -9.57 -9.45 -4.89
C TYR A 602 -9.01 -8.60 -6.03
N HIS A 603 -8.39 -7.48 -5.68
CA HIS A 603 -7.75 -6.58 -6.63
C HIS A 603 -6.24 -6.56 -6.41
N LEU A 604 -5.48 -6.60 -7.50
CA LEU A 604 -4.03 -6.44 -7.51
C LEU A 604 -3.68 -4.95 -7.60
N ASP A 605 -2.74 -4.51 -6.76
CA ASP A 605 -2.19 -3.14 -6.73
C ASP A 605 -3.26 -2.04 -6.51
N ALA A 606 -4.43 -2.40 -5.99
CA ALA A 606 -5.54 -1.51 -5.71
C ALA A 606 -6.41 -2.08 -4.58
N ASN A 607 -7.15 -1.21 -3.91
CA ASN A 607 -8.16 -1.63 -2.94
C ASN A 607 -9.40 -2.23 -3.63
N LEU A 608 -10.35 -2.75 -2.85
CA LEU A 608 -11.58 -3.36 -3.39
C LEU A 608 -12.48 -2.38 -4.18
N LEU A 609 -12.28 -1.06 -4.03
CA LEU A 609 -12.98 -0.03 -4.80
C LEU A 609 -12.20 0.40 -6.07
N GLY A 610 -11.06 -0.23 -6.36
CA GLY A 610 -10.21 0.07 -7.51
C GLY A 610 -9.35 1.33 -7.35
N ARG A 611 -9.24 1.86 -6.13
CA ARG A 611 -8.40 3.03 -5.80
C ARG A 611 -7.01 2.58 -5.32
N PRO A 612 -6.01 3.50 -5.28
CA PRO A 612 -4.73 3.23 -4.63
C PRO A 612 -4.90 2.64 -3.23
N LEU A 613 -4.00 1.72 -2.85
CA LEU A 613 -3.98 1.13 -1.52
C LEU A 613 -3.66 2.20 -0.49
N HIS A 614 -4.60 2.43 0.43
CA HIS A 614 -4.48 3.46 1.46
C HIS A 614 -4.91 2.88 2.81
N SER A 615 -4.00 2.88 3.77
CA SER A 615 -4.27 2.44 5.15
C SER A 615 -3.41 3.23 6.12
N ALA A 616 -3.91 3.44 7.35
CA ALA A 616 -3.26 4.28 8.37
C ALA A 616 -2.86 5.69 7.85
N GLY A 617 -3.64 6.24 6.92
CA GLY A 617 -3.36 7.54 6.31
C GLY A 617 -2.14 7.56 5.37
N ARG A 618 -1.62 6.40 4.97
CA ARG A 618 -0.45 6.25 4.09
C ARG A 618 -0.80 5.49 2.81
N LEU A 619 -0.26 5.95 1.68
CA LEU A 619 -0.30 5.24 0.41
C LEU A 619 0.72 4.12 0.39
N TYR A 620 0.43 3.05 -0.34
CA TYR A 620 1.31 1.91 -0.53
C TYR A 620 1.48 1.60 -2.02
N GLY A 621 2.70 1.19 -2.40
CA GLY A 621 3.06 1.02 -3.81
C GLY A 621 2.30 -0.11 -4.50
N TRP A 622 2.14 -1.24 -3.82
CA TRP A 622 1.49 -2.45 -4.35
C TRP A 622 0.87 -3.28 -3.23
N GLY A 623 0.05 -4.26 -3.61
CA GLY A 623 -0.65 -5.10 -2.64
C GLY A 623 -1.93 -5.73 -3.15
N LEU A 624 -2.73 -6.22 -2.21
CA LEU A 624 -3.97 -6.95 -2.49
C LEU A 624 -5.11 -6.30 -1.72
N GLY A 625 -6.11 -5.76 -2.42
CA GLY A 625 -7.38 -5.38 -1.83
C GLY A 625 -8.27 -6.61 -1.68
N VAL A 626 -8.68 -6.92 -0.46
CA VAL A 626 -9.50 -8.09 -0.11
C VAL A 626 -10.58 -7.72 0.93
N THR A 627 -11.52 -8.62 1.19
CA THR A 627 -12.46 -8.51 2.31
C THR A 627 -12.12 -9.51 3.41
N SER A 628 -12.71 -9.40 4.59
CA SER A 628 -12.63 -10.46 5.59
C SER A 628 -13.34 -11.74 5.11
N GLY A 629 -12.95 -12.88 5.68
CA GLY A 629 -13.34 -14.20 5.18
C GLY A 629 -12.55 -14.67 3.95
N THR A 630 -11.45 -14.02 3.59
CA THR A 630 -10.63 -14.38 2.43
C THR A 630 -9.38 -15.17 2.78
N GLN A 631 -8.99 -16.07 1.87
CA GLN A 631 -7.73 -16.80 1.92
C GLN A 631 -7.11 -16.89 0.52
N ILE A 632 -5.83 -16.54 0.41
CA ILE A 632 -5.06 -16.61 -0.84
C ILE A 632 -3.81 -17.44 -0.61
N ALA A 633 -3.58 -18.45 -1.45
CA ALA A 633 -2.42 -19.34 -1.35
C ALA A 633 -1.45 -19.15 -2.52
N TYR A 634 -0.16 -19.04 -2.23
CA TYR A 634 0.93 -18.86 -3.20
C TYR A 634 1.94 -20.00 -3.11
N PRO A 635 2.51 -20.45 -4.24
CA PRO A 635 3.54 -21.48 -4.22
C PRO A 635 4.87 -20.91 -3.71
N LEU A 636 5.57 -21.64 -2.85
CA LEU A 636 6.93 -21.29 -2.43
C LEU A 636 7.97 -22.12 -3.16
N HIS A 637 9.07 -21.46 -3.53
CA HIS A 637 10.26 -22.12 -4.04
C HIS A 637 11.30 -22.29 -2.92
N PRO A 638 12.13 -23.35 -2.93
CA PRO A 638 13.25 -23.51 -1.98
C PRO A 638 14.28 -22.38 -1.91
N TRP A 639 14.22 -21.38 -2.79
CA TRP A 639 15.10 -20.22 -2.77
C TRP A 639 14.55 -19.06 -1.93
N VAL A 640 13.28 -19.11 -1.53
CA VAL A 640 12.67 -18.07 -0.70
C VAL A 640 13.29 -18.13 0.69
N SER A 641 13.86 -17.00 1.14
CA SER A 641 14.51 -16.87 2.45
C SER A 641 13.58 -16.24 3.49
N SER A 642 12.72 -15.31 3.08
CA SER A 642 11.80 -14.61 3.97
C SER A 642 10.58 -14.03 3.25
N VAL A 643 9.61 -13.57 4.04
CA VAL A 643 8.40 -12.88 3.57
C VAL A 643 8.30 -11.54 4.29
N ARG A 644 8.02 -10.48 3.53
CA ARG A 644 7.61 -9.17 4.06
C ARG A 644 6.19 -8.90 3.64
N VAL A 645 5.34 -8.52 4.59
CA VAL A 645 3.93 -8.22 4.32
C VAL A 645 3.39 -7.39 5.47
N GLN A 646 2.55 -6.42 5.13
CA GLN A 646 1.80 -5.62 6.08
C GLN A 646 0.30 -5.82 5.87
N LEU A 647 -0.50 -5.56 6.90
CA LEU A 647 -1.96 -5.66 6.83
C LEU A 647 -2.61 -4.41 7.42
N GLY A 648 -3.52 -3.80 6.70
CA GLY A 648 -4.33 -2.68 7.19
C GLY A 648 -5.78 -2.82 6.77
N ILE A 649 -6.66 -2.09 7.47
CA ILE A 649 -8.01 -1.81 6.97
C ILE A 649 -7.89 -0.63 6.00
N ASP A 650 -8.57 -0.71 4.87
CA ASP A 650 -8.56 0.35 3.86
C ASP A 650 -9.15 1.65 4.41
N SER A 651 -8.55 2.79 4.08
CA SER A 651 -8.99 4.12 4.53
C SER A 651 -10.46 4.41 4.23
N GLU A 652 -11.01 3.89 3.14
CA GLU A 652 -12.42 4.07 2.75
C GLU A 652 -13.39 3.33 3.69
N ALA A 653 -12.92 2.31 4.43
CA ALA A 653 -13.74 1.66 5.46
C ALA A 653 -13.98 2.56 6.69
N GLY A 654 -13.20 3.62 6.86
CA GLY A 654 -13.27 4.50 8.02
C GLY A 654 -13.02 3.73 9.32
N ASP A 655 -13.85 3.96 10.34
CA ASP A 655 -13.57 3.50 11.71
C ASP A 655 -14.37 2.28 12.17
N GLY A 656 -15.12 1.65 11.25
CA GLY A 656 -16.06 0.57 11.60
C GLY A 656 -15.57 -0.83 11.30
N GLY A 657 -14.76 -1.01 10.25
CA GLY A 657 -14.24 -2.32 9.87
C GLY A 657 -13.43 -2.96 11.00
N CYS A 658 -13.47 -4.28 11.10
CA CYS A 658 -12.68 -5.03 12.06
C CYS A 658 -12.22 -6.36 11.48
N ILE A 659 -10.90 -6.59 11.49
CA ILE A 659 -10.32 -7.77 10.87
C ILE A 659 -9.25 -8.40 11.76
N ARG A 660 -8.94 -9.65 11.49
CA ARG A 660 -7.73 -10.31 11.99
C ARG A 660 -7.07 -11.03 10.83
N GLY A 661 -5.91 -10.60 10.40
CA GLY A 661 -5.14 -11.32 9.41
C GLY A 661 -4.10 -12.26 10.00
N GLU A 662 -3.80 -13.28 9.22
CA GLU A 662 -2.85 -14.35 9.48
C GLU A 662 -2.01 -14.63 8.24
N VAL A 663 -0.71 -14.82 8.46
CA VAL A 663 0.25 -15.31 7.47
C VAL A 663 0.67 -16.69 7.92
N ALA A 664 0.43 -17.70 7.09
CA ALA A 664 0.71 -19.09 7.42
C ALA A 664 1.55 -19.79 6.34
N LEU A 665 2.34 -20.78 6.76
CA LEU A 665 3.02 -21.72 5.89
C LEU A 665 2.26 -23.05 5.92
N THR A 666 1.80 -23.51 4.77
CA THR A 666 1.10 -24.79 4.63
C THR A 666 1.95 -25.77 3.84
N GLY A 667 2.34 -26.87 4.47
CA GLY A 667 3.03 -28.00 3.83
C GLY A 667 2.39 -29.31 4.28
N ALA A 668 3.18 -30.20 4.90
CA ALA A 668 2.63 -31.39 5.59
C ALA A 668 1.75 -31.01 6.80
N THR A 669 2.05 -29.87 7.42
CA THR A 669 1.29 -29.24 8.49
C THR A 669 1.13 -27.76 8.17
N THR A 670 0.15 -27.10 8.79
CA THR A 670 -0.02 -25.64 8.72
C THR A 670 0.63 -25.00 9.95
N GLU A 671 1.54 -24.06 9.72
CA GLU A 671 2.22 -23.27 10.74
C GLU A 671 1.84 -21.80 10.57
N THR A 672 1.28 -21.17 11.60
CA THR A 672 1.06 -19.73 11.62
C THR A 672 2.40 -19.01 11.81
N LEU A 673 2.83 -18.24 10.80
CA LEU A 673 4.08 -17.48 10.83
C LEU A 673 3.91 -16.13 11.55
N ALA A 674 2.78 -15.46 11.30
CA ALA A 674 2.42 -14.21 11.96
C ALA A 674 0.90 -14.09 12.04
N ARG A 675 0.42 -13.47 13.12
CA ARG A 675 -1.00 -13.15 13.30
C ARG A 675 -1.12 -11.75 13.88
N SER A 676 -1.95 -10.94 13.23
CA SER A 676 -2.27 -9.60 13.70
C SER A 676 -3.11 -9.63 14.99
N PRO A 677 -3.04 -8.60 15.84
CA PRO A 677 -4.13 -8.32 16.78
C PRO A 677 -5.44 -8.05 16.00
N VAL A 678 -6.56 -7.96 16.70
CA VAL A 678 -7.79 -7.46 16.06
C VAL A 678 -7.58 -6.00 15.67
N LEU A 679 -7.59 -5.72 14.38
CA LEU A 679 -7.48 -4.37 13.84
C LEU A 679 -8.89 -3.78 13.72
N VAL A 680 -9.08 -2.54 14.15
CA VAL A 680 -10.37 -1.83 14.08
C VAL A 680 -10.17 -0.47 13.45
N GLY A 681 -10.93 -0.20 12.41
CA GLY A 681 -10.80 1.01 11.61
C GLY A 681 -9.47 1.12 10.88
N SER A 682 -9.39 2.09 9.98
CA SER A 682 -8.31 2.23 9.01
C SER A 682 -7.06 2.95 9.52
N ARG A 683 -6.86 3.04 10.84
CA ARG A 683 -5.83 3.92 11.45
C ARG A 683 -4.55 3.20 11.82
N GLN A 684 -4.57 1.87 11.78
CA GLN A 684 -3.45 1.04 12.16
C GLN A 684 -3.10 0.09 11.02
N VAL A 685 -1.82 -0.19 10.91
CA VAL A 685 -1.28 -1.24 10.06
C VAL A 685 -0.52 -2.20 10.96
N PHE A 686 -0.79 -3.49 10.80
CA PHE A 686 0.00 -4.55 11.39
C PHE A 686 1.20 -4.85 10.52
N GLU A 687 2.39 -4.69 11.10
CA GLU A 687 3.66 -4.96 10.44
C GLU A 687 4.48 -5.95 11.29
N PRO A 688 4.49 -7.25 10.95
CA PRO A 688 5.27 -8.26 11.67
C PRO A 688 6.79 -8.15 11.41
N GLY A 689 7.23 -7.22 10.55
CA GLY A 689 8.60 -7.16 10.04
C GLY A 689 8.90 -8.25 9.00
N GLU A 690 10.19 -8.52 8.78
CA GLU A 690 10.63 -9.59 7.89
C GLU A 690 10.52 -10.96 8.58
N ILE A 691 9.67 -11.83 8.04
CA ILE A 691 9.41 -13.17 8.57
C ILE A 691 10.39 -14.15 7.93
N SER A 692 11.37 -14.63 8.69
CA SER A 692 12.36 -15.60 8.20
C SER A 692 11.72 -16.99 7.95
N LEU A 693 12.07 -17.59 6.81
CA LEU A 693 11.74 -18.97 6.46
C LEU A 693 12.98 -19.90 6.56
N ALA A 694 14.08 -19.41 7.13
CA ALA A 694 15.30 -20.20 7.28
C ALA A 694 15.05 -21.49 8.07
N GLY A 695 15.56 -22.62 7.56
CA GLY A 695 15.41 -23.94 8.17
C GLY A 695 14.05 -24.60 7.97
N LYS A 696 13.07 -23.93 7.33
CA LYS A 696 11.77 -24.54 7.01
C LYS A 696 11.87 -25.38 5.73
N ASN A 697 11.12 -26.48 5.67
CA ASN A 697 11.02 -27.27 4.44
C ASN A 697 10.00 -26.62 3.49
N LEU A 698 10.50 -25.98 2.44
CA LEU A 698 9.68 -25.28 1.46
C LEU A 698 9.28 -26.15 0.26
N GLN A 699 9.69 -27.42 0.23
CA GLN A 699 9.32 -28.32 -0.86
C GLN A 699 7.81 -28.56 -0.87
N ASN A 700 7.13 -28.12 -1.93
CA ASN A 700 5.67 -28.14 -2.08
C ASN A 700 4.92 -27.32 -1.01
N ALA A 701 5.60 -26.41 -0.30
CA ALA A 701 4.97 -25.55 0.68
C ALA A 701 4.26 -24.37 0.01
N GLN A 702 3.27 -23.83 0.71
CA GLN A 702 2.46 -22.70 0.26
C GLN A 702 2.47 -21.60 1.31
N LEU A 703 2.62 -20.36 0.86
CA LEU A 703 2.34 -19.19 1.70
C LEU A 703 0.86 -18.89 1.62
N VAL A 704 0.19 -18.77 2.76
CA VAL A 704 -1.23 -18.48 2.86
C VAL A 704 -1.42 -17.13 3.56
N LEU A 705 -2.10 -16.21 2.88
CA LEU A 705 -2.57 -14.95 3.44
C LEU A 705 -4.06 -15.08 3.73
N LYS A 706 -4.45 -14.92 5.00
CA LYS A 706 -5.84 -15.09 5.46
C LYS A 706 -6.32 -13.85 6.20
N VAL A 707 -7.54 -13.39 5.93
CA VAL A 707 -8.19 -12.32 6.69
C VAL A 707 -9.49 -12.87 7.27
N ASP A 708 -9.58 -12.96 8.59
CA ASP A 708 -10.78 -13.41 9.32
C ASP A 708 -11.65 -12.21 9.74
N GLU A 709 -12.96 -12.43 9.85
CA GLU A 709 -13.96 -11.46 10.35
C GLU A 709 -13.81 -11.18 11.86
N ALA A 710 -12.87 -11.84 12.54
CA ALA A 710 -12.57 -11.65 13.96
C ALA A 710 -13.80 -11.71 14.89
N GLU A 711 -14.82 -12.53 14.56
CA GLU A 711 -16.06 -12.65 15.34
C GLU A 711 -15.77 -12.86 16.84
N ASP A 712 -14.88 -13.82 17.13
CA ASP A 712 -14.34 -14.05 18.47
C ASP A 712 -13.36 -12.94 18.86
N GLY A 713 -13.83 -12.05 19.73
CA GLY A 713 -13.07 -10.91 20.25
C GLY A 713 -13.26 -9.61 19.46
N ARG A 714 -14.27 -9.53 18.58
CA ARG A 714 -14.67 -8.28 17.93
C ARG A 714 -15.05 -7.24 19.00
N PRO A 715 -14.41 -6.07 19.02
CA PRO A 715 -14.67 -5.08 20.05
C PRO A 715 -16.02 -4.38 19.82
N PRO A 716 -16.66 -3.91 20.91
CA PRO A 716 -17.93 -3.20 20.90
C PRO A 716 -18.09 -2.06 19.88
N ALA A 717 -17.00 -1.38 19.54
CA ALA A 717 -17.00 -0.20 18.67
C ALA A 717 -16.90 -0.51 17.18
N ALA A 718 -16.61 -1.77 16.81
CA ALA A 718 -16.57 -2.22 15.44
C ALA A 718 -17.98 -2.54 14.93
N ASP A 719 -18.19 -2.45 13.62
CA ASP A 719 -19.45 -2.87 13.01
C ASP A 719 -19.66 -4.38 13.20
N PRO A 720 -20.89 -4.91 13.20
CA PRO A 720 -21.09 -6.36 13.23
C PRO A 720 -20.73 -7.05 11.90
N TRP A 721 -20.37 -8.33 11.95
CA TRP A 721 -20.03 -9.19 10.80
C TRP A 721 -18.97 -8.56 9.89
N ASN A 722 -18.98 -8.85 8.58
CA ASN A 722 -18.03 -8.30 7.61
C ASN A 722 -18.36 -6.88 7.09
N ILE A 723 -19.20 -6.11 7.79
CA ILE A 723 -19.53 -4.74 7.37
C ILE A 723 -18.27 -3.86 7.45
N ARG A 724 -17.91 -3.25 6.31
CA ARG A 724 -16.71 -2.41 6.15
C ARG A 724 -15.40 -3.10 6.50
N ASP A 725 -15.36 -4.44 6.50
CA ASP A 725 -14.13 -5.20 6.62
C ASP A 725 -13.38 -5.24 5.28
N LEU A 726 -12.99 -4.05 4.79
CA LEU A 726 -12.16 -3.89 3.61
C LEU A 726 -10.70 -3.90 4.06
N ALA A 727 -9.97 -4.94 3.68
CA ALA A 727 -8.60 -5.15 4.10
C ALA A 727 -7.64 -4.99 2.92
N ASN A 728 -6.44 -4.51 3.22
CA ASN A 728 -5.35 -4.43 2.27
C ASN A 728 -4.17 -5.25 2.82
N TRP A 729 -3.70 -6.22 2.04
CA TRP A 729 -2.34 -6.74 2.20
C TRP A 729 -1.39 -5.80 1.49
N LEU A 730 -0.55 -5.12 2.26
CA LEU A 730 0.28 -4.01 1.82
C LEU A 730 1.71 -4.49 1.57
N GLU A 731 2.23 -4.18 0.38
CA GLU A 731 3.54 -4.57 -0.13
C GLU A 731 4.00 -6.03 0.10
N PRO A 732 3.11 -7.04 -0.04
CA PRO A 732 3.47 -8.44 0.18
C PRO A 732 4.56 -8.86 -0.83
N THR A 733 5.71 -9.26 -0.31
CA THR A 733 6.93 -9.51 -1.07
C THR A 733 7.67 -10.73 -0.53
N LEU A 734 7.98 -11.69 -1.40
CA LEU A 734 8.92 -12.76 -1.10
C LEU A 734 10.34 -12.25 -1.32
N VAL A 735 11.22 -12.52 -0.36
CA VAL A 735 12.66 -12.31 -0.52
C VAL A 735 13.29 -13.65 -0.88
N VAL A 736 14.07 -13.63 -1.95
CA VAL A 736 14.72 -14.80 -2.52
C VAL A 736 16.23 -14.67 -2.34
N ASP A 737 16.86 -15.78 -1.99
CA ASP A 737 18.31 -15.93 -1.97
C ASP A 737 18.89 -15.71 -3.38
N THR A 738 19.55 -14.56 -3.58
CA THR A 738 20.09 -14.15 -4.87
C THR A 738 21.24 -15.04 -5.32
N GLU A 739 21.98 -15.66 -4.39
CA GLU A 739 23.05 -16.61 -4.72
C GLU A 739 22.50 -17.88 -5.37
N LYS A 740 21.25 -18.23 -5.07
CA LYS A 740 20.55 -19.37 -5.69
C LYS A 740 19.77 -18.98 -6.94
N LEU A 741 19.18 -17.79 -6.97
CA LEU A 741 18.38 -17.32 -8.11
C LEU A 741 19.24 -16.98 -9.33
N LEU A 742 20.37 -16.29 -9.15
CA LEU A 742 21.17 -15.78 -10.26
C LEU A 742 21.75 -16.90 -11.16
N PRO A 743 22.30 -18.01 -10.64
CA PRO A 743 22.72 -19.13 -11.47
C PRO A 743 21.60 -19.68 -12.36
N GLU A 744 20.37 -19.68 -11.84
CA GLU A 744 19.19 -20.21 -12.53
C GLU A 744 18.68 -19.27 -13.62
N VAL A 745 18.69 -17.97 -13.34
CA VAL A 745 18.49 -16.92 -14.36
C VAL A 745 19.54 -17.06 -15.46
N ARG A 746 20.83 -17.17 -15.12
CA ARG A 746 21.92 -17.31 -16.10
C ARG A 746 21.79 -18.57 -16.95
N ARG A 747 21.46 -19.71 -16.36
CA ARG A 747 21.20 -20.95 -17.09
C ARG A 747 20.11 -20.77 -18.16
N ARG A 748 19.09 -19.95 -17.88
CA ARG A 748 18.01 -19.64 -18.82
C ARG A 748 18.37 -18.54 -19.83
N GLN A 749 19.44 -17.76 -19.64
CA GLN A 749 19.85 -16.71 -20.58
C GLN A 749 20.20 -17.23 -21.98
N MET A 750 20.48 -18.53 -22.13
CA MET A 750 20.59 -19.16 -23.46
C MET A 750 19.35 -18.92 -24.33
N SER A 751 18.14 -18.81 -23.75
CA SER A 751 16.91 -18.57 -24.51
C SER A 751 16.81 -17.17 -25.11
N LEU A 752 17.70 -16.24 -24.73
CA LEU A 752 17.78 -14.91 -25.34
C LEU A 752 18.40 -14.96 -26.75
N PHE A 753 19.03 -16.08 -27.11
CA PHE A 753 19.63 -16.32 -28.42
C PHE A 753 18.85 -17.41 -29.17
N PRO A 754 17.80 -17.08 -29.95
CA PRO A 754 16.97 -18.07 -30.63
C PRO A 754 17.76 -19.07 -31.50
N CYS A 755 18.88 -18.63 -32.10
CA CYS A 755 19.74 -19.49 -32.90
C CYS A 755 20.46 -20.59 -32.10
N TRP A 756 20.48 -20.51 -30.77
CA TRP A 756 21.05 -21.54 -29.89
C TRP A 756 20.07 -22.68 -29.60
N GLU A 757 18.85 -22.67 -30.14
CA GLU A 757 17.89 -23.74 -29.93
C GLU A 757 18.47 -25.11 -30.35
N GLY A 758 18.53 -26.04 -29.39
CA GLY A 758 19.09 -27.38 -29.56
C GLY A 758 20.62 -27.46 -29.46
N TRP A 759 21.32 -26.37 -29.16
CA TRP A 759 22.76 -26.35 -28.90
C TRP A 759 23.03 -26.40 -27.39
N ARG A 760 24.15 -27.03 -27.00
CA ARG A 760 24.64 -27.10 -25.62
C ARG A 760 25.97 -26.37 -25.48
N ILE A 761 26.23 -25.76 -24.33
CA ILE A 761 27.53 -25.13 -24.04
C ILE A 761 28.57 -26.21 -23.77
N VAL A 762 29.76 -26.05 -24.35
CA VAL A 762 30.95 -26.87 -24.11
C VAL A 762 31.76 -26.19 -23.02
N ALA A 763 31.69 -26.70 -21.80
CA ALA A 763 32.45 -26.22 -20.66
C ALA A 763 32.84 -27.41 -19.75
N PRO A 764 33.91 -27.31 -18.95
CA PRO A 764 34.14 -28.24 -17.84
C PRO A 764 32.87 -28.36 -16.99
N GLU A 765 32.55 -29.54 -16.44
CA GLU A 765 31.29 -29.78 -15.70
C GLU A 765 31.03 -28.74 -14.58
N THR A 766 32.09 -28.18 -14.00
CA THR A 766 32.02 -27.12 -12.96
C THR A 766 31.56 -25.76 -13.49
N ASP A 767 31.86 -25.42 -14.75
CA ASP A 767 31.52 -24.13 -15.37
C ASP A 767 30.22 -24.22 -16.20
N ALA A 768 29.88 -25.40 -16.71
CA ALA A 768 28.65 -25.66 -17.47
C ALA A 768 27.37 -25.33 -16.67
N LEU A 769 27.43 -25.41 -15.33
CA LEU A 769 26.33 -25.10 -14.42
C LEU A 769 26.04 -23.60 -14.30
N GLN A 770 26.96 -22.71 -14.71
CA GLN A 770 26.78 -21.26 -14.54
C GLN A 770 25.99 -20.57 -15.67
N GLY A 771 25.77 -21.25 -16.81
CA GLY A 771 25.12 -20.65 -17.98
C GLY A 771 25.97 -19.59 -18.69
N PRO A 772 25.51 -19.04 -19.83
CA PRO A 772 26.21 -17.96 -20.51
C PRO A 772 26.08 -16.67 -19.70
N GLN A 773 27.16 -15.87 -19.64
CA GLN A 773 27.05 -14.51 -19.12
C GLN A 773 26.47 -13.60 -20.22
N VAL A 774 25.44 -12.83 -19.89
CA VAL A 774 24.81 -11.88 -20.81
C VAL A 774 24.78 -10.49 -20.21
N VAL A 775 25.04 -9.47 -21.03
CA VAL A 775 24.89 -8.06 -20.66
C VAL A 775 23.92 -7.35 -21.59
N SER A 776 23.25 -6.32 -21.08
CA SER A 776 22.44 -5.41 -21.89
C SER A 776 23.33 -4.34 -22.53
N TYR A 777 23.15 -4.10 -23.82
CA TYR A 777 23.90 -3.11 -24.59
C TYR A 777 22.93 -2.20 -25.34
N LEU A 778 23.04 -0.89 -25.15
CA LEU A 778 22.29 0.08 -25.94
C LEU A 778 23.02 0.32 -27.27
N ASP A 779 22.43 -0.17 -28.35
CA ASP A 779 22.92 0.09 -29.69
C ASP A 779 22.33 1.41 -30.21
N GLN A 780 23.19 2.42 -30.34
CA GLN A 780 22.85 3.75 -30.83
C GLN A 780 23.12 3.91 -32.34
N SER A 781 23.61 2.86 -33.02
CA SER A 781 23.88 2.90 -34.46
C SER A 781 22.60 2.89 -35.31
N GLY A 782 21.49 2.37 -34.75
CA GLY A 782 20.16 2.41 -35.34
C GLY A 782 19.37 3.67 -34.98
N ASN A 783 18.38 4.01 -35.80
CA ASN A 783 17.35 4.99 -35.46
C ASN A 783 15.95 4.34 -35.58
N PRO A 784 15.26 4.06 -34.45
CA PRO A 784 15.65 4.39 -33.08
C PRO A 784 16.78 3.50 -32.53
N ALA A 785 17.45 3.98 -31.48
CA ALA A 785 18.36 3.17 -30.66
C ALA A 785 17.60 2.02 -29.98
N GLU A 786 18.26 0.89 -29.77
CA GLU A 786 17.62 -0.34 -29.30
C GLU A 786 18.51 -1.08 -28.30
N PHE A 787 17.91 -1.82 -27.36
CA PHE A 787 18.65 -2.64 -26.43
C PHE A 787 18.88 -4.05 -26.98
N ARG A 788 20.14 -4.46 -26.98
CA ARG A 788 20.62 -5.78 -27.43
C ARG A 788 21.15 -6.59 -26.25
N TRP A 789 21.11 -7.91 -26.39
CA TRP A 789 21.77 -8.83 -25.46
C TRP A 789 23.08 -9.29 -26.07
N LEU A 790 24.18 -9.09 -25.33
CA LEU A 790 25.50 -9.54 -25.74
C LEU A 790 25.94 -10.69 -24.85
N HIS A 791 26.39 -11.77 -25.48
CA HIS A 791 27.08 -12.87 -24.79
C HIS A 791 28.50 -12.43 -24.42
N VAL A 792 28.89 -12.66 -23.17
CA VAL A 792 30.20 -12.30 -22.60
C VAL A 792 30.98 -13.56 -22.22
N PHE A 793 32.26 -13.61 -22.56
CA PHE A 793 33.15 -14.71 -22.20
C PHE A 793 34.61 -14.24 -22.10
N ARG A 794 35.46 -15.03 -21.42
CA ARG A 794 36.92 -14.81 -21.30
C ARG A 794 37.66 -16.01 -21.86
N GLY A 795 38.77 -15.77 -22.57
CA GLY A 795 39.57 -16.83 -23.20
C GLY A 795 38.85 -17.52 -24.36
N GLN A 796 38.06 -18.55 -24.06
CA GLN A 796 37.36 -19.37 -25.06
C GLN A 796 35.94 -19.69 -24.62
N PHE A 797 35.03 -19.77 -25.57
CA PHE A 797 33.67 -20.29 -25.40
C PHE A 797 33.35 -21.23 -26.54
N ALA A 798 32.59 -22.29 -26.29
CA ALA A 798 32.10 -23.13 -27.37
C ALA A 798 30.67 -23.62 -27.11
N ILE A 799 29.94 -23.85 -28.19
CA ILE A 799 28.66 -24.56 -28.21
C ILE A 799 28.74 -25.71 -29.18
N GLU A 800 28.00 -26.77 -28.91
CA GLU A 800 27.96 -27.93 -29.77
C GLU A 800 26.54 -28.48 -29.93
N ARG A 801 26.33 -29.20 -31.02
CA ARG A 801 25.10 -29.94 -31.27
C ARG A 801 25.41 -31.18 -32.09
N THR A 802 24.89 -32.30 -31.64
CA THR A 802 24.91 -33.53 -32.43
C THR A 802 23.67 -33.59 -33.32
N ILE A 803 23.88 -33.63 -34.64
CA ILE A 803 22.81 -33.66 -35.63
C ILE A 803 22.97 -34.84 -36.58
N LEU A 804 21.87 -35.42 -37.02
CA LEU A 804 21.86 -36.31 -38.19
C LEU A 804 21.82 -35.44 -39.44
N LEU A 805 22.91 -35.39 -40.21
CA LEU A 805 22.93 -34.65 -41.45
C LEU A 805 22.16 -35.41 -42.52
N ALA A 806 21.06 -34.80 -42.97
CA ALA A 806 20.29 -35.32 -44.09
C ALA A 806 21.15 -35.42 -45.36
N ALA A 807 20.77 -36.29 -46.29
CA ALA A 807 21.52 -36.52 -47.53
C ALA A 807 21.69 -35.25 -48.38
N ASP A 808 20.80 -34.28 -48.21
CA ASP A 808 20.80 -32.98 -48.87
C ASP A 808 21.54 -31.88 -48.08
N GLY A 809 21.97 -32.11 -46.83
CA GLY A 809 22.74 -31.13 -46.05
C GLY A 809 24.12 -30.86 -46.68
N GLN A 810 24.45 -29.58 -46.91
CA GLN A 810 25.73 -29.21 -47.54
C GLN A 810 26.51 -28.11 -46.80
N THR A 811 25.83 -27.15 -46.18
CA THR A 811 26.53 -25.97 -45.63
C THR A 811 26.06 -25.64 -44.22
N LEU A 812 26.99 -25.37 -43.32
CA LEU A 812 26.73 -24.76 -42.02
C LEU A 812 26.90 -23.25 -42.14
N GLU A 813 25.88 -22.49 -41.75
CA GLU A 813 25.94 -21.02 -41.65
C GLU A 813 25.97 -20.59 -40.19
N VAL A 814 26.91 -19.71 -39.86
CA VAL A 814 27.07 -19.10 -38.54
C VAL A 814 27.19 -17.59 -38.70
N LEU A 815 26.37 -16.82 -37.99
CA LEU A 815 26.50 -15.37 -37.93
C LEU A 815 26.56 -14.88 -36.48
N VAL A 816 27.72 -14.33 -36.15
CA VAL A 816 28.05 -13.68 -34.89
C VAL A 816 28.71 -12.35 -35.21
N CYS A 817 28.42 -11.31 -34.44
CA CYS A 817 29.07 -10.02 -34.56
C CYS A 817 29.63 -9.56 -33.21
N ARG A 818 30.64 -8.70 -33.23
CA ARG A 818 31.14 -8.00 -32.04
C ARG A 818 30.75 -6.51 -32.07
N PRO A 819 30.55 -5.85 -30.92
CA PRO A 819 30.29 -4.42 -30.90
C PRO A 819 31.47 -3.61 -31.50
N PRO A 820 31.22 -2.43 -32.09
CA PRO A 820 32.28 -1.57 -32.61
C PRO A 820 33.36 -1.27 -31.57
N GLY A 821 34.63 -1.29 -31.97
CA GLY A 821 35.76 -0.90 -31.11
C GLY A 821 36.09 -1.88 -29.96
N THR A 822 35.58 -3.11 -30.02
CA THR A 822 35.90 -4.17 -29.04
C THR A 822 37.02 -5.10 -29.53
N SER A 823 37.66 -5.85 -28.63
CA SER A 823 38.76 -6.76 -28.98
C SER A 823 38.36 -7.81 -30.03
N ALA A 824 39.31 -8.21 -30.88
CA ALA A 824 39.06 -9.20 -31.92
C ALA A 824 38.74 -10.58 -31.31
N VAL A 825 37.77 -11.25 -31.93
CA VAL A 825 37.33 -12.60 -31.58
C VAL A 825 37.48 -13.47 -32.82
N ARG A 826 38.07 -14.66 -32.68
CA ARG A 826 38.15 -15.68 -33.73
C ARG A 826 37.04 -16.71 -33.52
N LEU A 827 36.30 -17.01 -34.58
CA LEU A 827 35.29 -18.06 -34.63
C LEU A 827 35.84 -19.23 -35.43
N GLU A 828 35.72 -20.44 -34.90
CA GLU A 828 36.09 -21.69 -35.57
C GLU A 828 34.91 -22.67 -35.55
N ALA A 829 34.64 -23.32 -36.68
CA ALA A 829 33.67 -24.40 -36.76
C ALA A 829 34.39 -25.75 -36.83
N LEU A 830 33.96 -26.71 -36.01
CA LEU A 830 34.49 -28.07 -35.98
C LEU A 830 33.37 -29.10 -36.21
N ALA A 831 33.69 -30.24 -36.80
CA ALA A 831 32.82 -31.41 -36.90
C ALA A 831 33.59 -32.67 -36.46
N ASP A 832 33.05 -33.39 -35.46
CA ASP A 832 33.70 -34.52 -34.80
C ASP A 832 35.16 -34.22 -34.38
N GLY A 833 35.40 -32.98 -33.93
CA GLY A 833 36.72 -32.48 -33.52
C GLY A 833 37.63 -32.01 -34.67
N GLN A 834 37.24 -32.21 -35.94
CA GLN A 834 38.00 -31.73 -37.10
C GLN A 834 37.60 -30.29 -37.44
N SER A 835 38.59 -29.39 -37.57
CA SER A 835 38.36 -28.01 -38.00
C SER A 835 37.87 -27.95 -39.45
N LEU A 836 36.79 -27.19 -39.67
CA LEU A 836 36.16 -26.95 -40.97
C LEU A 836 36.52 -25.56 -41.54
N GLY A 837 37.06 -24.69 -40.70
CA GLY A 837 37.46 -23.33 -41.04
C GLY A 837 37.28 -22.35 -39.88
N ASP A 838 37.91 -21.19 -40.00
CA ASP A 838 37.83 -20.11 -39.04
C ASP A 838 37.71 -18.72 -39.71
N ILE A 839 37.21 -17.74 -38.94
CA ILE A 839 37.07 -16.34 -39.36
C ILE A 839 37.27 -15.41 -38.16
N THR A 840 37.72 -14.18 -38.40
CA THR A 840 37.60 -13.12 -37.39
C THR A 840 36.16 -12.60 -37.35
N VAL A 841 35.53 -12.64 -36.18
CA VAL A 841 34.16 -12.17 -35.96
C VAL A 841 34.07 -10.69 -36.40
N PRO A 842 33.18 -10.37 -37.36
CA PRO A 842 33.05 -9.01 -37.87
C PRO A 842 32.48 -8.07 -36.81
N GLU A 843 32.87 -6.80 -36.87
CA GLU A 843 32.17 -5.75 -36.12
C GLU A 843 30.80 -5.52 -36.73
N ARG A 844 29.80 -5.23 -35.90
CA ARG A 844 28.52 -4.74 -36.38
C ARG A 844 28.70 -3.31 -36.89
N GLY A 845 28.52 -3.09 -38.19
CA GLY A 845 28.64 -1.78 -38.82
C GLY A 845 27.39 -1.40 -39.61
N GLY A 846 26.70 -0.34 -39.19
CA GLY A 846 25.48 0.15 -39.86
C GLY A 846 24.24 -0.73 -39.65
N GLY A 847 23.20 -0.48 -40.45
CA GLY A 847 21.89 -1.14 -40.30
C GLY A 847 21.77 -2.56 -40.90
N ALA A 848 22.71 -3.00 -41.73
CA ALA A 848 22.69 -4.32 -42.37
C ALA A 848 23.64 -5.29 -41.66
N LEU A 849 23.21 -6.55 -41.52
CA LEU A 849 24.07 -7.60 -40.96
C LEU A 849 25.10 -8.08 -41.99
N PRO A 850 26.33 -8.44 -41.56
CA PRO A 850 27.35 -8.98 -42.45
C PRO A 850 26.95 -10.38 -42.98
N GLU A 851 27.65 -10.82 -44.02
CA GLU A 851 27.46 -12.17 -44.58
C GLU A 851 27.79 -13.26 -43.53
N PRO A 852 26.98 -14.33 -43.43
CA PRO A 852 27.28 -15.45 -42.56
C PRO A 852 28.59 -16.14 -42.92
N PHE A 853 29.29 -16.65 -41.90
CA PHE A 853 30.39 -17.59 -42.07
C PHE A 853 29.82 -18.93 -42.56
N ARG A 854 30.27 -19.41 -43.73
CA ARG A 854 29.78 -20.62 -44.39
C ARG A 854 30.88 -21.67 -44.46
N VAL A 855 30.62 -22.88 -43.96
CA VAL A 855 31.54 -24.02 -44.09
C VAL A 855 30.84 -25.21 -44.74
N ASP A 856 31.56 -25.93 -45.60
CA ASP A 856 31.08 -27.15 -46.24
C ASP A 856 31.11 -28.31 -45.24
N ILE A 857 29.97 -28.97 -45.07
CA ILE A 857 29.80 -30.14 -44.19
C ILE A 857 29.32 -31.37 -44.98
N SER A 858 29.36 -31.31 -46.31
CA SER A 858 28.86 -32.36 -47.20
C SER A 858 29.56 -33.71 -47.02
N GLN A 859 30.80 -33.72 -46.53
CA GLN A 859 31.55 -34.95 -46.23
C GLN A 859 30.91 -35.81 -45.12
N PHE A 860 29.99 -35.25 -44.33
CA PHE A 860 29.31 -35.93 -43.23
C PHE A 860 27.85 -36.32 -43.55
N LYS A 861 27.43 -36.24 -44.82
CA LYS A 861 26.08 -36.61 -45.27
C LYS A 861 25.66 -38.00 -44.82
N GLY A 862 24.43 -38.12 -44.32
CA GLY A 862 23.84 -39.37 -43.85
C GLY A 862 24.40 -39.89 -42.52
N ARG A 863 25.32 -39.14 -41.89
CA ARG A 863 25.92 -39.51 -40.60
C ARG A 863 25.43 -38.61 -39.48
N LYS A 864 25.45 -39.15 -38.27
CA LYS A 864 25.31 -38.38 -37.05
C LYS A 864 26.68 -37.75 -36.75
N VAL A 865 26.73 -36.43 -36.75
CA VAL A 865 27.97 -35.64 -36.55
C VAL A 865 27.77 -34.67 -35.40
N THR A 866 28.82 -34.43 -34.61
CA THR A 866 28.83 -33.38 -33.59
C THR A 866 29.49 -32.14 -34.15
N ILE A 867 28.69 -31.09 -34.36
CA ILE A 867 29.18 -29.79 -34.79
C ILE A 867 29.47 -28.95 -33.55
N GLN A 868 30.65 -28.34 -33.49
CA GLN A 868 31.04 -27.40 -32.44
C GLN A 868 31.39 -26.05 -33.05
N ILE A 869 30.87 -24.96 -32.49
CA ILE A 869 31.26 -23.58 -32.78
C ILE A 869 32.07 -23.07 -31.60
N SER A 870 33.30 -22.65 -31.86
CA SER A 870 34.24 -22.15 -30.86
C SER A 870 34.56 -20.69 -31.11
N LEU A 871 34.46 -19.85 -30.07
CA LEU A 871 34.90 -18.47 -30.06
C LEU A 871 36.14 -18.34 -29.17
N ARG A 872 37.18 -17.65 -29.65
CA ARG A 872 38.41 -17.36 -28.90
C ARG A 872 38.74 -15.88 -28.97
N THR A 873 39.02 -15.27 -27.82
CA THR A 873 39.55 -13.90 -27.77
C THR A 873 41.05 -13.90 -28.01
N GLU A 874 41.55 -12.90 -28.74
CA GLU A 874 43.00 -12.68 -28.90
C GLU A 874 43.66 -12.16 -27.61
N SER A 875 42.85 -11.65 -26.67
CA SER A 875 43.26 -11.12 -25.37
C SER A 875 42.59 -11.90 -24.24
N PRO A 876 43.17 -13.02 -23.74
CA PRO A 876 42.53 -13.89 -22.75
C PRO A 876 42.15 -13.19 -21.43
N ALA A 877 42.85 -12.12 -21.07
CA ALA A 877 42.60 -11.32 -19.86
C ALA A 877 41.42 -10.34 -20.02
N GLN A 878 40.94 -10.09 -21.23
CA GLN A 878 39.83 -9.17 -21.51
C GLN A 878 38.54 -9.94 -21.81
N GLU A 879 37.42 -9.38 -21.39
CA GLU A 879 36.10 -9.89 -21.75
C GLU A 879 35.81 -9.62 -23.23
N ALA A 880 35.49 -10.69 -23.95
CA ALA A 880 34.93 -10.59 -25.29
C ALA A 880 33.41 -10.50 -25.23
N ARG A 881 32.82 -9.74 -26.15
CA ARG A 881 31.38 -9.54 -26.27
C ARG A 881 30.92 -9.86 -27.68
N CYS A 882 29.88 -10.68 -27.80
CA CYS A 882 29.36 -11.13 -29.09
C CYS A 882 27.83 -11.13 -29.11
N GLU A 883 27.24 -10.74 -30.24
CA GLU A 883 25.82 -10.86 -30.53
C GLU A 883 25.61 -12.00 -31.55
N TRP A 884 24.63 -12.86 -31.28
CA TRP A 884 24.36 -14.06 -32.09
C TRP A 884 23.07 -13.88 -32.90
N TYR A 885 23.14 -14.21 -34.20
CA TYR A 885 22.04 -13.97 -35.14
C TYR A 885 21.56 -15.24 -35.84
N LEU A 886 22.50 -16.08 -36.29
CA LEU A 886 22.19 -17.23 -37.15
C LEU A 886 23.09 -18.41 -36.81
N LEU A 887 22.49 -19.59 -36.75
CA LEU A 887 23.20 -20.86 -36.65
C LEU A 887 22.31 -21.95 -37.27
N ARG A 888 22.63 -22.39 -38.49
CA ARG A 888 21.80 -23.37 -39.21
C ARG A 888 22.59 -24.24 -40.17
N VAL A 889 22.03 -25.41 -40.47
CA VAL A 889 22.47 -26.24 -41.59
C VAL A 889 21.53 -26.03 -42.78
N ILE A 890 22.09 -25.64 -43.91
CA ILE A 890 21.40 -25.49 -45.19
C ILE A 890 21.42 -26.81 -45.96
N ARG A 891 20.26 -27.14 -46.52
CA ARG A 891 20.08 -28.19 -47.51
C ARG A 891 20.36 -27.65 -48.90
N ALA A 892 20.96 -28.47 -49.76
CA ALA A 892 21.15 -28.17 -51.17
C ALA A 892 19.82 -27.80 -51.79
N ILE A 893 19.72 -26.57 -52.30
CA ILE A 893 18.64 -26.23 -53.22
C ILE A 893 18.90 -27.08 -54.46
N SER A 894 18.08 -28.11 -54.70
CA SER A 894 18.09 -28.82 -55.96
C SER A 894 17.83 -27.78 -57.04
N GLY A 895 18.85 -27.47 -57.83
CA GLY A 895 18.75 -26.53 -58.95
C GLY A 895 17.73 -27.03 -59.95
N ASN A 896 16.49 -26.60 -59.78
CA ASN A 896 15.44 -26.56 -60.80
C ASN A 896 14.24 -25.77 -60.27
N THR A 897 14.36 -24.45 -60.20
CA THR A 897 13.29 -23.57 -60.68
C THR A 897 13.90 -22.26 -61.17
N VAL A 898 14.07 -22.21 -62.49
CA VAL A 898 14.26 -21.00 -63.28
C VAL A 898 12.94 -20.21 -63.27
N GLN A 899 13.02 -18.90 -63.05
CA GLN A 899 12.02 -17.84 -63.36
C GLN A 899 10.61 -17.94 -62.73
N ARG A 900 10.28 -16.99 -61.82
CA ARG A 900 9.59 -15.73 -62.17
C ARG A 900 9.57 -14.76 -60.99
#